data_AF-A0A816ZR71-F1
#
_entry.id   AF-A0A816ZR71-F1
#
_cell.length_a   1.000
_cell.length_b   1.000
_cell.length_c   1.000
_cell.angle_alpha   90.00
_cell.angle_beta   90.00
_cell.angle_gamma   90.00
#
_symmetry.space_group_name_H-M   'P 1'
#
loop_
_entity.id
_entity.type
_entity.pdbx_description
1 polymer ?
#
loop_
_entity_poly.entity_id
_entity_poly.type
_entity_poly.pdbx_seq_one_letter_code
_entity_poly.pdbx_strand_id
1 'polypeptide(L)'
;MSKATTTDKKSDSGPLYRIPPYFYIHVLDQNTNVTRLEIGPKTFIKQDNETVTIGPEKMITVPPRHYCVIESPVVRNDAGEVIFDKNGQAKLVHADLEIRLSQPDQSPFPLYPGEILRQPVTPLKVVPANSALRLKAVLDFQDEAADEQRRAGDEWLYEGPATYIPRKEVSVEEQIRATVISSNQAIRLCAKKEIVDRTGQRRVTGEEWLIKKTGAYLPLAYETVVSVENAYVLTDKKALHLCALKTFTDNFGKERMNGEEWLVTLADTETHILSVYEQLVSVVNVVTLTSRQYCVIIDPKLVVGEKSFFLQPGEKLQNGIQDVFILGEDEGVILKCIEAFKDTQANVNRNPGDRWMIRGPTEYIPPTQVEVVTRRKALPLDANEGIYVRDIKTGCVRAVIGETYMLTQDEELWQKELPKKVEELLSRDALSERNVLTRSQTSDKNQSQQQAATTTTSSNVNVAKRDKSKLVTYRVPHNAAVQIYDYKAKKARIIFGPELVMLGPDEHFTLLSLSGSVPKKPNQIQSLCLLLGPDFFTDVIVIETADHARLSLQLSYNWHFEISDIEDDKEASKLFSVPDFVGDAAKAIASRVRGAVAGTQFDDFHKNSAQIIRTSVFGLDANQKIRENFTFPQNNLVITSIDIQSVEPVDQRTRDALQKSVQLAIEITTNSQEAAAKHEASRREQEAKGLLERQRIKDDAEAEEVRKQLLLLQAESSAVEVTGQAKAEAQSRAESALIEGRASVEQARLRADAARIEAEAEISRLQLAREAEINYLREQNELEITKKAEMSRIETDKFKLQVESIGASTIQAIATSGPDTQVKLLQALGLQSMLVTDGHSPINLMGFGQGLLGGLNANTISNAGGAPN
;
A
#
# COMPACT_ATOMS: atom_id res chain seq x y z
N MET A 1 31.24 89.67 -42.69
CA MET A 1 30.02 90.49 -42.50
C MET A 1 29.56 90.39 -41.05
N SER A 2 29.78 91.45 -40.29
CA SER A 2 29.28 91.63 -38.92
C SER A 2 28.45 92.90 -38.89
N LYS A 3 27.22 92.85 -38.35
CA LYS A 3 26.45 94.07 -38.06
C LYS A 3 27.15 94.80 -36.91
N ALA A 4 27.86 95.88 -37.21
CA ALA A 4 28.42 96.78 -36.22
C ALA A 4 28.43 98.21 -36.75
N THR A 5 27.44 98.98 -36.28
CA THR A 5 27.54 100.40 -35.96
C THR A 5 28.03 101.35 -37.05
N THR A 6 27.08 101.91 -37.79
CA THR A 6 27.20 103.26 -38.37
C THR A 6 27.35 104.26 -37.23
N THR A 7 28.58 104.51 -36.78
CA THR A 7 28.86 105.65 -35.87
C THR A 7 28.98 106.91 -36.71
N ASP A 8 27.93 107.73 -36.72
CA ASP A 8 27.99 109.11 -37.19
C ASP A 8 29.06 109.89 -36.41
N LYS A 9 30.28 109.95 -36.96
CA LYS A 9 31.23 110.99 -36.57
C LYS A 9 30.80 112.28 -37.25
N LYS A 10 30.09 113.10 -36.47
CA LYS A 10 29.78 114.51 -36.78
C LYS A 10 30.96 115.16 -37.51
N SER A 11 30.68 115.73 -38.66
CA SER A 11 31.61 116.63 -39.35
C SER A 11 31.89 117.82 -38.43
N ASP A 12 33.10 117.86 -37.86
CA ASP A 12 33.59 118.99 -37.08
C ASP A 12 33.93 120.11 -38.06
N SER A 13 32.89 120.83 -38.52
CA SER A 13 32.98 121.87 -39.56
C SER A 13 33.60 123.17 -39.03
N GLY A 14 34.65 123.05 -38.22
CA GLY A 14 35.50 124.16 -37.82
C GLY A 14 36.52 124.51 -38.91
N PRO A 15 36.98 125.78 -38.99
CA PRO A 15 38.07 126.17 -39.88
C PRO A 15 39.46 125.68 -39.42
N LEU A 16 39.55 125.03 -38.26
CA LEU A 16 40.79 124.71 -37.55
C LEU A 16 40.86 123.22 -37.18
N TYR A 17 41.85 122.50 -37.71
CA TYR A 17 42.10 121.08 -37.42
C TYR A 17 43.45 120.92 -36.72
N ARG A 18 43.45 120.53 -35.45
CA ARG A 18 44.68 120.22 -34.71
C ARG A 18 45.11 118.78 -34.99
N ILE A 19 46.21 118.59 -35.74
CA ILE A 19 46.77 117.28 -36.04
C ILE A 19 47.85 116.94 -34.98
N PRO A 20 47.66 115.90 -34.12
CA PRO A 20 48.68 115.49 -33.15
C PRO A 20 49.93 114.87 -33.79
N PRO A 21 51.05 114.70 -33.05
CA PRO A 21 52.19 113.90 -33.51
C PRO A 21 51.75 112.47 -33.87
N TYR A 22 52.26 111.92 -34.98
CA TYR A 22 51.88 110.61 -35.52
C TYR A 22 50.41 110.46 -35.93
N PHE A 23 49.76 111.57 -36.28
CA PHE A 23 48.47 111.59 -36.95
C PHE A 23 48.57 112.30 -38.31
N TYR A 24 47.65 112.00 -39.21
CA TYR A 24 47.53 112.63 -40.52
C TYR A 24 46.07 112.96 -40.85
N ILE A 25 45.87 113.86 -41.81
CA ILE A 25 44.58 114.13 -42.46
C ILE A 25 44.74 114.13 -43.98
N HIS A 26 43.65 113.86 -44.70
CA HIS A 26 43.58 114.07 -46.15
C HIS A 26 42.79 115.34 -46.45
N VAL A 27 43.36 116.21 -47.28
CA VAL A 27 42.76 117.51 -47.66
C VAL A 27 42.61 117.54 -49.17
N LEU A 28 41.36 117.64 -49.64
CA LEU A 28 41.01 117.86 -51.04
C LEU A 28 40.96 119.36 -51.32
N ASP A 29 41.77 119.84 -52.26
CA ASP A 29 41.57 121.16 -52.86
C ASP A 29 40.55 121.05 -54.00
N GLN A 30 39.42 121.76 -53.87
CA GLN A 30 38.31 121.76 -54.83
C GLN A 30 38.63 122.51 -56.14
N ASN A 31 39.62 123.40 -56.14
CA ASN A 31 40.02 124.11 -57.36
C ASN A 31 40.85 123.22 -58.29
N THR A 32 41.70 122.35 -57.72
CA THR A 32 42.57 121.44 -58.46
C THR A 32 42.05 120.00 -58.50
N ASN A 33 41.04 119.67 -57.68
CA ASN A 33 40.58 118.31 -57.37
C ASN A 33 41.66 117.36 -56.85
N VAL A 34 42.72 117.91 -56.25
CA VAL A 34 43.86 117.13 -55.74
C VAL A 34 43.68 116.89 -54.25
N THR A 35 43.61 115.61 -53.85
CA THR A 35 43.71 115.23 -52.44
C THR A 35 45.18 115.10 -52.07
N ARG A 36 45.62 115.88 -51.08
CA ARG A 36 46.96 115.81 -50.50
C ARG A 36 46.93 115.34 -49.05
N LEU A 37 48.09 114.93 -48.58
CA LEU A 37 48.32 114.45 -47.22
C LEU A 37 48.92 115.57 -46.35
N GLU A 38 48.36 115.80 -45.16
CA GLU A 38 48.92 116.73 -44.16
C GLU A 38 49.25 115.95 -42.88
N ILE A 39 50.48 116.11 -42.38
CA ILE A 39 51.06 115.34 -41.27
C ILE A 39 51.21 116.24 -40.03
N GLY A 40 50.93 115.69 -38.84
CA GLY A 40 51.16 116.38 -37.57
C GLY A 40 52.58 116.18 -37.00
N PRO A 41 53.04 117.03 -36.05
CA PRO A 41 52.25 118.00 -35.30
C PRO A 41 52.08 119.34 -36.03
N LYS A 42 50.85 119.64 -36.45
CA LYS A 42 50.50 120.86 -37.17
C LYS A 42 49.06 121.24 -36.84
N THR A 43 48.80 122.51 -36.57
CA THR A 43 47.42 123.02 -36.56
C THR A 43 47.12 123.51 -37.96
N PHE A 44 46.33 122.72 -38.69
CA PHE A 44 45.93 123.01 -40.06
C PHE A 44 44.74 123.98 -40.07
N ILE A 45 44.84 125.05 -40.87
CA ILE A 45 43.76 126.03 -41.08
C ILE A 45 43.22 125.80 -42.49
N LYS A 46 41.96 125.38 -42.59
CA LYS A 46 41.29 125.08 -43.85
C LYS A 46 41.06 126.36 -44.66
N GLN A 47 41.51 126.41 -45.91
CA GLN A 47 41.14 127.49 -46.82
C GLN A 47 39.72 127.28 -47.40
N ASP A 48 39.13 128.32 -47.98
CA ASP A 48 37.74 128.26 -48.47
C ASP A 48 37.53 127.17 -49.55
N ASN A 49 38.51 126.99 -50.43
CA ASN A 49 38.53 125.98 -51.49
C ASN A 49 38.93 124.57 -51.04
N GLU A 50 39.16 124.32 -49.75
CA GLU A 50 39.66 123.03 -49.26
C GLU A 50 38.60 122.24 -48.46
N THR A 51 38.56 120.92 -48.58
CA THR A 51 37.75 120.05 -47.71
C THR A 51 38.57 118.90 -47.15
N VAL A 52 38.53 118.74 -45.82
CA VAL A 52 39.13 117.58 -45.15
C VAL A 52 38.26 116.36 -45.43
N THR A 53 38.80 115.37 -46.15
CA THR A 53 38.08 114.15 -46.54
C THR A 53 38.24 113.04 -45.51
N ILE A 54 39.41 112.94 -44.88
CA ILE A 54 39.71 112.04 -43.77
C ILE A 54 40.26 112.88 -42.61
N GLY A 55 39.51 112.93 -41.50
CA GLY A 55 39.90 113.62 -40.26
C GLY A 55 41.01 112.88 -39.50
N PRO A 56 41.55 113.43 -38.39
CA PRO A 56 42.82 112.98 -37.81
C PRO A 56 42.89 111.47 -37.51
N GLU A 57 43.56 110.72 -38.38
CA GLU A 57 43.82 109.29 -38.26
C GLU A 57 45.23 109.03 -37.75
N LYS A 58 45.40 107.95 -36.99
CA LYS A 58 46.69 107.57 -36.42
C LYS A 58 47.54 106.85 -37.47
N MET A 59 48.80 107.25 -37.58
CA MET A 59 49.78 106.57 -38.43
C MET A 59 49.98 105.11 -38.02
N ILE A 60 50.24 104.27 -39.02
CA ILE A 60 50.45 102.84 -38.84
C ILE A 60 51.87 102.63 -38.32
N THR A 61 51.97 101.88 -37.22
CA THR A 61 53.24 101.45 -36.63
C THR A 61 53.34 99.94 -36.75
N VAL A 62 54.39 99.42 -37.40
CA VAL A 62 54.61 97.98 -37.55
C VAL A 62 55.69 97.53 -36.55
N PRO A 63 55.36 96.81 -35.47
CA PRO A 63 56.33 96.34 -34.49
C PRO A 63 57.28 95.29 -35.06
N PRO A 64 58.45 95.05 -34.44
CA PRO A 64 59.34 93.97 -34.83
C PRO A 64 58.63 92.63 -34.95
N ARG A 65 59.03 91.83 -35.95
CA ARG A 65 58.40 90.54 -36.31
C ARG A 65 56.91 90.61 -36.71
N HIS A 66 56.41 91.79 -37.07
CA HIS A 66 55.09 91.96 -37.67
C HIS A 66 55.21 92.54 -39.09
N TYR A 67 54.11 92.43 -39.84
CA TYR A 67 53.93 93.01 -41.16
C TYR A 67 52.51 93.57 -41.29
N CYS A 68 52.28 94.44 -42.27
CA CYS A 68 50.94 94.75 -42.76
C CYS A 68 50.92 94.70 -44.30
N VAL A 69 49.72 94.56 -44.86
CA VAL A 69 49.53 94.56 -46.33
C VAL A 69 48.73 95.80 -46.71
N ILE A 70 49.29 96.57 -47.63
CA ILE A 70 48.69 97.79 -48.16
C ILE A 70 48.32 97.55 -49.62
N GLU A 71 47.13 97.99 -49.99
CA GLU A 71 46.58 97.89 -51.34
C GLU A 71 46.65 99.24 -52.04
N SER A 72 47.01 99.20 -53.33
CA SER A 72 47.35 100.37 -54.15
C SER A 72 48.45 101.26 -53.54
N PRO A 73 49.65 100.71 -53.27
CA PRO A 73 50.75 101.42 -52.61
C PRO A 73 51.28 102.61 -53.42
N VAL A 74 51.85 103.60 -52.73
CA VAL A 74 52.56 104.72 -53.39
C VAL A 74 53.80 104.27 -54.18
N VAL A 75 53.99 104.86 -55.36
CA VAL A 75 55.24 104.72 -56.11
C VAL A 75 56.33 105.54 -55.42
N ARG A 76 57.46 104.90 -55.13
CA ARG A 76 58.65 105.55 -54.56
C ARG A 76 59.79 105.60 -55.57
N ASN A 77 60.66 106.60 -55.44
CA ASN A 77 61.93 106.67 -56.17
C ASN A 77 63.01 105.80 -55.48
N ASP A 78 64.19 105.70 -56.09
CA ASP A 78 65.32 104.91 -55.57
C ASP A 78 65.86 105.41 -54.20
N ALA A 79 65.49 106.64 -53.80
CA ALA A 79 65.78 107.22 -52.49
C ALA A 79 64.67 106.97 -51.45
N GLY A 80 63.58 106.31 -51.81
CA GLY A 80 62.44 105.99 -50.93
C GLY A 80 61.38 107.08 -50.80
N GLU A 81 61.50 108.19 -51.53
CA GLU A 81 60.55 109.30 -51.51
C GLU A 81 59.36 109.07 -52.46
N VAL A 82 58.19 109.59 -52.11
CA VAL A 82 56.95 109.40 -52.90
C VAL A 82 56.93 110.27 -54.15
N ILE A 83 56.62 109.66 -55.29
CA ILE A 83 56.48 110.34 -56.58
C ILE A 83 55.08 110.95 -56.70
N PHE A 84 55.02 112.23 -57.05
CA PHE A 84 53.77 112.95 -57.33
C PHE A 84 53.59 113.16 -58.84
N ASP A 85 52.36 113.07 -59.31
CA ASP A 85 51.99 113.39 -60.70
C ASP A 85 52.01 114.91 -60.95
N LYS A 86 51.87 115.33 -62.21
CA LYS A 86 51.96 116.74 -62.65
C LYS A 86 51.02 117.71 -61.91
N ASN A 87 49.95 117.20 -61.32
CA ASN A 87 48.96 117.98 -60.58
C ASN A 87 49.24 118.02 -59.05
N GLY A 88 50.27 117.32 -58.56
CA GLY A 88 50.61 117.23 -57.13
C GLY A 88 49.90 116.11 -56.35
N GLN A 89 49.20 115.19 -57.03
CA GLN A 89 48.63 113.99 -56.42
C GLN A 89 49.68 112.88 -56.30
N ALA A 90 49.69 112.12 -55.20
CA ALA A 90 50.61 111.00 -55.02
C ALA A 90 50.27 109.87 -56.00
N LYS A 91 51.28 109.37 -56.71
CA LYS A 91 51.11 108.30 -57.70
C LYS A 91 51.04 106.94 -57.03
N LEU A 92 50.06 106.12 -57.39
CA LEU A 92 49.84 104.78 -56.82
C LEU A 92 50.07 103.67 -57.86
N VAL A 93 50.49 102.49 -57.40
CA VAL A 93 50.44 101.24 -58.18
C VAL A 93 49.06 100.61 -57.97
N HIS A 94 48.06 101.09 -58.72
CA HIS A 94 46.67 100.65 -58.55
C HIS A 94 46.51 99.13 -58.65
N ALA A 95 45.71 98.57 -57.73
CA ALA A 95 45.39 97.14 -57.61
C ALA A 95 46.59 96.20 -57.28
N ASP A 96 47.78 96.73 -57.03
CA ASP A 96 48.91 95.96 -56.49
C ASP A 96 48.92 95.97 -54.95
N LEU A 97 49.72 95.08 -54.35
CA LEU A 97 49.91 94.94 -52.90
C LEU A 97 51.36 95.23 -52.50
N GLU A 98 51.56 95.93 -51.39
CA GLU A 98 52.86 96.09 -50.73
C GLU A 98 52.81 95.46 -49.34
N ILE A 99 53.86 94.69 -49.00
CA ILE A 99 54.01 94.05 -47.69
C ILE A 99 55.05 94.87 -46.92
N ARG A 100 54.58 95.74 -46.01
CA ARG A 100 55.47 96.58 -45.18
C ARG A 100 55.87 95.81 -43.93
N LEU A 101 57.16 95.50 -43.83
CA LEU A 101 57.82 94.91 -42.66
C LEU A 101 58.26 96.01 -41.69
N SER A 102 58.54 95.63 -40.43
CA SER A 102 59.18 96.52 -39.46
C SER A 102 60.67 96.73 -39.80
N GLN A 103 61.04 97.95 -40.19
CA GLN A 103 62.44 98.38 -40.34
C GLN A 103 62.90 99.16 -39.08
N PRO A 104 64.17 99.06 -38.67
CA PRO A 104 64.64 99.60 -37.39
C PRO A 104 64.53 101.13 -37.28
N ASP A 105 64.68 101.87 -38.38
CA ASP A 105 64.63 103.34 -38.41
C ASP A 105 63.27 103.90 -38.89
N GLN A 106 62.26 103.06 -39.08
CA GLN A 106 60.99 103.46 -39.68
C GLN A 106 60.03 104.05 -38.64
N SER A 107 59.89 105.38 -38.68
CA SER A 107 58.82 106.10 -37.97
C SER A 107 57.43 105.63 -38.43
N PRO A 108 56.38 105.73 -37.58
CA PRO A 108 55.00 105.46 -37.98
C PRO A 108 54.65 106.17 -39.29
N PHE A 109 54.05 105.47 -40.24
CA PHE A 109 53.75 106.01 -41.56
C PHE A 109 52.25 106.30 -41.75
N PRO A 110 51.89 107.38 -42.46
CA PRO A 110 50.52 107.63 -42.90
C PRO A 110 50.15 106.76 -44.10
N LEU A 111 48.84 106.61 -44.35
CA LEU A 111 48.35 106.18 -45.65
C LEU A 111 48.19 107.41 -46.55
N TYR A 112 48.66 107.31 -47.79
CA TYR A 112 48.42 108.35 -48.80
C TYR A 112 47.00 108.24 -49.39
N PRO A 113 46.46 109.33 -49.97
CA PRO A 113 45.13 109.31 -50.59
C PRO A 113 45.00 108.23 -51.67
N GLY A 114 44.25 107.17 -51.36
CA GLY A 114 44.01 105.99 -52.20
C GLY A 114 44.77 104.73 -51.81
N GLU A 115 45.74 104.79 -50.88
CA GLU A 115 46.27 103.60 -50.21
C GLU A 115 45.22 103.04 -49.22
N ILE A 116 45.05 101.72 -49.19
CA ILE A 116 44.12 101.06 -48.25
C ILE A 116 44.90 100.02 -47.42
N LEU A 117 44.75 100.05 -46.09
CA LEU A 117 45.27 99.01 -45.21
C LEU A 117 44.44 97.73 -45.32
N ARG A 118 44.75 96.89 -46.32
CA ARG A 118 44.03 95.64 -46.61
C ARG A 118 44.16 94.60 -45.49
N GLN A 119 45.34 94.47 -44.90
CA GLN A 119 45.57 93.59 -43.75
C GLN A 119 46.19 94.39 -42.59
N PRO A 120 45.58 94.38 -41.39
CA PRO A 120 46.15 95.05 -40.23
C PRO A 120 47.45 94.39 -39.79
N VAL A 121 48.18 95.08 -38.91
CA VAL A 121 49.46 94.63 -38.35
C VAL A 121 49.33 93.22 -37.76
N THR A 122 49.99 92.26 -38.41
CA THR A 122 49.90 90.81 -38.16
C THR A 122 51.30 90.27 -37.85
N PRO A 123 51.49 89.37 -36.86
CA PRO A 123 52.79 88.73 -36.63
C PRO A 123 53.22 87.84 -37.79
N LEU A 124 54.53 87.79 -38.07
CA LEU A 124 55.13 86.86 -39.04
C LEU A 124 54.97 85.41 -38.57
N LYS A 125 54.76 84.48 -39.51
CA LYS A 125 54.49 83.07 -39.19
C LYS A 125 55.79 82.31 -38.92
N VAL A 126 56.02 81.94 -37.67
CA VAL A 126 57.17 81.09 -37.29
C VAL A 126 56.84 79.61 -37.59
N VAL A 127 57.73 78.96 -38.33
CA VAL A 127 57.64 77.54 -38.71
C VAL A 127 58.61 76.75 -37.82
N PRO A 128 58.13 75.86 -36.93
CA PRO A 128 59.00 75.05 -36.09
C PRO A 128 59.68 73.92 -36.89
N ALA A 129 60.77 73.38 -36.33
CA ALA A 129 61.45 72.21 -36.86
C ALA A 129 60.49 71.00 -37.00
N ASN A 130 60.80 70.09 -37.93
CA ASN A 130 59.92 68.97 -38.33
C ASN A 130 58.53 69.41 -38.84
N SER A 131 58.42 70.65 -39.34
CA SER A 131 57.24 71.14 -40.05
C SER A 131 57.63 72.04 -41.21
N ALA A 132 56.73 72.17 -42.18
CA ALA A 132 56.87 73.06 -43.32
C ALA A 132 55.53 73.76 -43.61
N LEU A 133 55.59 74.91 -44.28
CA LEU A 133 54.42 75.48 -44.96
C LEU A 133 54.39 74.96 -46.39
N ARG A 134 53.24 74.41 -46.83
CA ARG A 134 52.99 74.26 -48.27
C ARG A 134 52.60 75.62 -48.82
N LEU A 135 53.47 76.15 -49.66
CA LEU A 135 53.30 77.40 -50.37
C LEU A 135 52.80 77.12 -51.78
N LYS A 136 52.05 78.06 -52.35
CA LYS A 136 51.53 77.98 -53.70
C LYS A 136 51.64 79.32 -54.41
N ALA A 137 52.13 79.32 -55.64
CA ALA A 137 52.17 80.52 -56.48
C ALA A 137 50.76 80.88 -56.97
N VAL A 138 50.35 82.12 -56.75
CA VAL A 138 49.07 82.69 -57.22
C VAL A 138 49.21 83.23 -58.64
N LEU A 139 50.41 83.71 -58.99
CA LEU A 139 50.77 84.30 -60.28
C LEU A 139 52.24 83.97 -60.62
N ASP A 140 52.64 84.15 -61.87
CA ASP A 140 54.00 83.86 -62.34
C ASP A 140 55.00 84.88 -61.77
N PHE A 141 56.05 84.43 -61.08
CA PHE A 141 57.10 85.29 -60.54
C PHE A 141 58.47 84.60 -60.47
N GLN A 142 59.54 85.39 -60.39
CA GLN A 142 60.89 84.87 -60.18
C GLN A 142 61.21 84.83 -58.69
N ASP A 143 61.48 83.64 -58.16
CA ASP A 143 61.82 83.46 -56.75
C ASP A 143 63.30 83.70 -56.51
N GLU A 144 63.66 84.94 -56.14
CA GLU A 144 65.03 85.35 -55.81
C GLU A 144 65.70 84.49 -54.72
N ALA A 145 64.92 83.78 -53.88
CA ALA A 145 65.48 82.95 -52.81
C ALA A 145 65.83 81.52 -53.28
N ALA A 146 65.28 81.08 -54.40
CA ALA A 146 65.50 79.75 -54.99
C ALA A 146 66.20 79.80 -56.36
N ASP A 147 66.31 80.98 -56.97
CA ASP A 147 66.72 81.22 -58.36
C ASP A 147 65.89 80.40 -59.39
N GLU A 148 64.59 80.23 -59.09
CA GLU A 148 63.64 79.48 -59.91
C GLU A 148 62.48 80.38 -60.38
N GLN A 149 62.06 80.21 -61.64
CA GLN A 149 60.81 80.82 -62.13
C GLN A 149 59.61 79.97 -61.68
N ARG A 150 58.80 80.50 -60.77
CA ARG A 150 57.56 79.88 -60.29
C ARG A 150 56.42 80.24 -61.23
N ARG A 151 55.64 79.24 -61.65
CA ARG A 151 54.40 79.43 -62.41
C ARG A 151 53.19 79.38 -61.51
N ALA A 152 52.12 80.06 -61.89
CA ALA A 152 50.85 80.06 -61.19
C ALA A 152 50.33 78.61 -60.98
N GLY A 153 50.10 78.24 -59.72
CA GLY A 153 49.68 76.90 -59.32
C GLY A 153 50.81 75.93 -58.95
N ASP A 154 52.09 76.32 -59.06
CA ASP A 154 53.20 75.54 -58.49
C ASP A 154 53.11 75.51 -56.96
N GLU A 155 53.31 74.33 -56.37
CA GLU A 155 53.35 74.12 -54.92
C GLU A 155 54.73 73.64 -54.47
N TRP A 156 55.26 74.24 -53.39
CA TRP A 156 56.55 73.86 -52.78
C TRP A 156 56.49 73.97 -51.25
N LEU A 157 57.57 73.58 -50.58
CA LEU A 157 57.68 73.62 -49.12
C LEU A 157 58.63 74.72 -48.66
N TYR A 158 58.23 75.40 -47.58
CA TYR A 158 59.11 76.23 -46.76
C TYR A 158 59.37 75.50 -45.44
N GLU A 159 60.48 74.76 -45.37
CA GLU A 159 60.87 73.92 -44.23
C GLU A 159 61.36 74.78 -43.04
N GLY A 160 60.95 74.42 -41.81
CA GLY A 160 61.43 75.03 -40.57
C GLY A 160 62.71 74.38 -40.01
N PRO A 161 63.43 75.03 -39.08
CA PRO A 161 63.00 76.19 -38.29
C PRO A 161 63.30 77.54 -38.95
N ALA A 162 62.27 78.28 -39.34
CA ALA A 162 62.41 79.57 -40.02
C ALA A 162 61.19 80.48 -39.78
N THR A 163 61.32 81.78 -40.04
CA THR A 163 60.19 82.74 -39.95
C THR A 163 59.77 83.12 -41.36
N TYR A 164 58.58 82.68 -41.77
CA TYR A 164 58.06 82.95 -43.10
C TYR A 164 57.71 84.44 -43.25
N ILE A 165 58.35 85.06 -44.24
CA ILE A 165 58.03 86.41 -44.72
C ILE A 165 57.01 86.27 -45.85
N PRO A 166 55.77 86.77 -45.69
CA PRO A 166 54.77 86.71 -46.74
C PRO A 166 55.21 87.45 -48.00
N ARG A 167 54.84 86.92 -49.15
CA ARG A 167 54.96 87.53 -50.48
C ARG A 167 53.57 87.70 -51.09
N LYS A 168 53.38 88.68 -51.96
CA LYS A 168 52.06 88.98 -52.55
C LYS A 168 51.66 87.96 -53.63
N GLU A 169 52.67 87.31 -54.21
CA GLU A 169 52.57 86.31 -55.26
C GLU A 169 52.29 84.89 -54.73
N VAL A 170 52.31 84.69 -53.40
CA VAL A 170 52.34 83.35 -52.76
C VAL A 170 51.25 83.18 -51.70
N SER A 171 50.37 82.19 -51.88
CA SER A 171 49.44 81.74 -50.84
C SER A 171 50.08 80.68 -49.93
N VAL A 172 49.69 80.69 -48.65
CA VAL A 172 50.04 79.64 -47.69
C VAL A 172 48.84 78.70 -47.60
N GLU A 173 48.97 77.48 -48.14
CA GLU A 173 47.87 76.52 -48.19
C GLU A 173 47.68 75.82 -46.85
N GLU A 174 48.72 75.15 -46.34
CA GLU A 174 48.67 74.40 -45.08
C GLU A 174 50.03 74.34 -44.37
N GLN A 175 50.03 73.91 -43.11
CA GLN A 175 51.26 73.60 -42.37
C GLN A 175 51.37 72.09 -42.20
N ILE A 176 52.29 71.48 -42.93
CA ILE A 176 52.59 70.05 -42.88
C ILE A 176 53.51 69.78 -41.70
N ARG A 177 53.27 68.68 -40.98
CA ARG A 177 54.15 68.16 -39.92
C ARG A 177 54.74 66.83 -40.36
N ALA A 178 55.96 66.54 -39.94
CA ALA A 178 56.58 65.25 -40.19
C ALA A 178 55.88 64.12 -39.41
N THR A 179 55.72 62.97 -40.05
CA THR A 179 55.19 61.74 -39.46
C THR A 179 56.34 60.93 -38.89
N VAL A 180 56.21 60.45 -37.65
CA VAL A 180 57.26 59.66 -36.98
C VAL A 180 57.12 58.18 -37.34
N ILE A 181 58.20 57.57 -37.84
CA ILE A 181 58.29 56.17 -38.23
C ILE A 181 59.12 55.41 -37.19
N SER A 182 58.51 54.42 -36.52
CA SER A 182 59.15 53.57 -35.52
C SER A 182 59.89 52.37 -36.14
N SER A 183 60.67 51.63 -35.35
CA SER A 183 61.56 50.54 -35.81
C SER A 183 60.88 49.28 -36.37
N ASN A 184 59.54 49.22 -36.39
CA ASN A 184 58.75 48.16 -37.04
C ASN A 184 57.58 48.77 -37.84
N GLN A 185 57.80 49.95 -38.42
CA GLN A 185 56.80 50.70 -39.17
C GLN A 185 57.36 51.18 -40.51
N ALA A 186 56.46 51.39 -41.47
CA ALA A 186 56.73 52.10 -42.71
C ALA A 186 55.62 53.09 -42.99
N ILE A 187 55.94 54.22 -43.61
CA ILE A 187 54.91 55.15 -44.10
C ILE A 187 54.58 54.83 -45.56
N ARG A 188 53.30 54.69 -45.87
CA ARG A 188 52.79 54.53 -47.23
C ARG A 188 52.52 55.91 -47.82
N LEU A 189 53.18 56.20 -48.93
CA LEU A 189 53.03 57.45 -49.66
C LEU A 189 52.35 57.19 -51.00
N CYS A 190 51.61 58.17 -51.48
CA CYS A 190 51.07 58.25 -52.84
C CYS A 190 51.52 59.57 -53.50
N ALA A 191 51.84 59.54 -54.79
CA ALA A 191 52.26 60.72 -55.55
C ALA A 191 51.06 61.46 -56.19
N LYS A 192 50.84 62.73 -55.83
CA LYS A 192 49.81 63.60 -56.45
C LYS A 192 50.14 64.05 -57.88
N LYS A 193 51.44 64.11 -58.20
CA LYS A 193 52.01 64.49 -59.50
C LYS A 193 53.28 63.67 -59.71
N GLU A 194 53.81 63.68 -60.93
CA GLU A 194 55.15 63.14 -61.21
C GLU A 194 56.21 63.90 -60.38
N ILE A 195 56.96 63.16 -59.57
CA ILE A 195 58.00 63.71 -58.69
C ILE A 195 59.23 62.81 -58.62
N VAL A 196 60.32 63.34 -58.09
CA VAL A 196 61.43 62.56 -57.54
C VAL A 196 61.23 62.51 -56.03
N ASP A 197 61.17 61.32 -55.45
CA ASP A 197 61.02 61.16 -54.00
C ASP A 197 62.32 61.47 -53.24
N ARG A 198 62.26 61.52 -51.90
CA ARG A 198 63.46 61.75 -51.06
C ARG A 198 64.54 60.66 -51.16
N THR A 199 64.32 59.56 -51.88
CA THR A 199 65.32 58.51 -52.17
C THR A 199 65.94 58.63 -53.56
N GLY A 200 65.49 59.59 -54.38
CA GLY A 200 65.97 59.80 -55.75
C GLY A 200 65.23 58.98 -56.81
N GLN A 201 64.19 58.23 -56.43
CA GLN A 201 63.40 57.46 -57.38
C GLN A 201 62.31 58.34 -58.01
N ARG A 202 62.15 58.24 -59.33
CA ARG A 202 61.04 58.88 -60.06
C ARG A 202 59.75 58.14 -59.75
N ARG A 203 58.71 58.87 -59.37
CA ARG A 203 57.35 58.38 -59.06
C ARG A 203 56.37 58.93 -60.07
N VAL A 204 55.49 58.09 -60.59
CA VAL A 204 54.38 58.52 -61.47
C VAL A 204 53.15 58.92 -60.67
N THR A 205 52.26 59.72 -61.26
CA THR A 205 51.02 60.16 -60.61
C THR A 205 50.16 58.95 -60.20
N GLY A 206 49.74 58.89 -58.93
CA GLY A 206 48.98 57.78 -58.35
C GLY A 206 49.82 56.56 -57.98
N GLU A 207 51.15 56.57 -58.18
CA GLU A 207 52.03 55.53 -57.67
C GLU A 207 52.05 55.55 -56.14
N GLU A 208 52.09 54.37 -55.53
CA GLU A 208 52.23 54.19 -54.09
C GLU A 208 53.52 53.42 -53.76
N TRP A 209 54.21 53.84 -52.69
CA TRP A 209 55.43 53.20 -52.19
C TRP A 209 55.54 53.32 -50.67
N LEU A 210 56.51 52.62 -50.08
CA LEU A 210 56.76 52.60 -48.63
C LEU A 210 58.14 53.18 -48.31
N ILE A 211 58.21 53.99 -47.25
CA ILE A 211 59.47 54.43 -46.67
C ILE A 211 59.63 53.80 -45.28
N LYS A 212 60.69 53.00 -45.14
CA LYS A 212 61.05 52.23 -43.93
C LYS A 212 62.10 52.93 -43.04
N LYS A 213 62.58 54.13 -43.43
CA LYS A 213 63.63 54.85 -42.69
C LYS A 213 63.06 55.42 -41.39
N THR A 214 63.50 54.89 -40.26
CA THR A 214 63.07 55.33 -38.93
C THR A 214 63.39 56.80 -38.66
N GLY A 215 62.49 57.51 -37.98
CA GLY A 215 62.61 58.92 -37.66
C GLY A 215 61.42 59.76 -38.14
N ALA A 216 61.54 61.08 -38.09
CA ALA A 216 60.51 61.99 -38.57
C ALA A 216 60.63 62.17 -40.11
N TYR A 217 59.67 61.65 -40.86
CA TYR A 217 59.57 61.85 -42.31
C TYR A 217 58.67 63.04 -42.62
N LEU A 218 59.21 64.07 -43.28
CA LEU A 218 58.46 65.23 -43.74
C LEU A 218 58.04 65.03 -45.21
N PRO A 219 56.74 64.83 -45.52
CA PRO A 219 56.27 64.63 -46.89
C PRO A 219 56.59 65.83 -47.77
N LEU A 220 56.98 65.59 -49.01
CA LEU A 220 57.16 66.64 -50.05
C LEU A 220 55.80 67.23 -50.46
N ALA A 221 55.79 68.40 -51.14
CA ALA A 221 54.57 69.14 -51.47
C ALA A 221 53.50 68.30 -52.23
N TYR A 222 53.95 67.39 -53.11
CA TYR A 222 53.11 66.49 -53.89
C TYR A 222 53.09 65.03 -53.37
N GLU A 223 53.65 64.76 -52.20
CA GLU A 223 53.48 63.47 -51.52
C GLU A 223 52.23 63.53 -50.62
N THR A 224 51.42 62.47 -50.66
CA THR A 224 50.33 62.25 -49.69
C THR A 224 50.64 61.05 -48.82
N VAL A 225 50.59 61.23 -47.50
CA VAL A 225 50.61 60.13 -46.54
C VAL A 225 49.26 59.41 -46.60
N VAL A 226 49.30 58.13 -46.96
CA VAL A 226 48.11 57.26 -47.01
C VAL A 226 47.89 56.59 -45.65
N SER A 227 48.94 55.94 -45.12
CA SER A 227 48.88 55.15 -43.89
C SER A 227 50.28 54.99 -43.27
N VAL A 228 50.31 54.53 -42.02
CA VAL A 228 51.52 53.96 -41.39
C VAL A 228 51.28 52.47 -41.20
N GLU A 229 52.01 51.66 -41.95
CA GLU A 229 51.93 50.20 -41.92
C GLU A 229 52.83 49.64 -40.81
N ASN A 230 52.32 48.66 -40.06
CA ASN A 230 53.07 47.97 -39.00
C ASN A 230 53.62 46.63 -39.52
N ALA A 231 54.77 46.21 -39.02
CA ALA A 231 55.32 44.88 -39.30
C ALA A 231 54.51 43.78 -38.61
N TYR A 232 54.29 42.67 -39.32
CA TYR A 232 53.78 41.43 -38.75
C TYR A 232 54.93 40.65 -38.13
N VAL A 233 54.78 40.22 -36.87
CA VAL A 233 55.76 39.38 -36.18
C VAL A 233 55.51 37.91 -36.54
N LEU A 234 56.51 37.28 -37.15
CA LEU A 234 56.53 35.88 -37.53
C LEU A 234 57.07 35.02 -36.37
N THR A 235 56.62 33.77 -36.27
CA THR A 235 57.15 32.81 -35.28
C THR A 235 57.27 31.42 -35.90
N ASP A 236 57.92 30.50 -35.17
CA ASP A 236 57.91 29.05 -35.41
C ASP A 236 56.51 28.46 -35.73
N LYS A 237 55.45 29.10 -35.21
CA LYS A 237 54.06 28.68 -35.32
C LYS A 237 53.23 29.47 -36.32
N LYS A 238 53.75 30.56 -36.90
CA LYS A 238 52.99 31.48 -37.76
C LYS A 238 53.78 31.86 -39.01
N ALA A 239 53.20 31.56 -40.16
CA ALA A 239 53.62 32.07 -41.47
C ALA A 239 52.59 33.07 -42.00
N LEU A 240 53.03 34.01 -42.84
CA LEU A 240 52.13 34.92 -43.57
C LEU A 240 51.90 34.36 -44.96
N HIS A 241 50.64 34.19 -45.35
CA HIS A 241 50.25 33.81 -46.69
C HIS A 241 49.96 35.07 -47.50
N LEU A 242 50.81 35.33 -48.49
CA LEU A 242 50.79 36.53 -49.32
C LEU A 242 50.44 36.19 -50.76
N CYS A 243 49.78 37.14 -51.44
CA CYS A 243 49.49 37.12 -52.87
C CYS A 243 50.07 38.38 -53.53
N ALA A 244 50.66 38.26 -54.72
CA ALA A 244 51.19 39.40 -55.47
C ALA A 244 50.10 40.09 -56.31
N LEU A 245 49.86 41.38 -56.07
CA LEU A 245 48.90 42.22 -56.81
C LEU A 245 49.38 42.64 -58.20
N LYS A 246 50.68 42.56 -58.45
CA LYS A 246 51.39 42.91 -59.69
C LYS A 246 52.66 42.08 -59.77
N THR A 247 53.28 41.98 -60.94
CA THR A 247 54.63 41.41 -61.04
C THR A 247 55.66 42.38 -60.45
N PHE A 248 56.41 41.95 -59.44
CA PHE A 248 57.44 42.77 -58.77
C PHE A 248 58.52 41.89 -58.12
N THR A 249 59.66 42.48 -57.75
CA THR A 249 60.69 41.83 -56.92
C THR A 249 60.40 42.07 -55.44
N ASP A 250 60.29 40.98 -54.66
CA ASP A 250 60.04 41.07 -53.21
C ASP A 250 61.26 41.57 -52.42
N ASN A 251 61.09 41.83 -51.13
CA ASN A 251 62.17 42.29 -50.24
C ASN A 251 63.34 41.26 -50.13
N PHE A 252 63.16 40.04 -50.63
CA PHE A 252 64.13 38.93 -50.60
C PHE A 252 64.81 38.71 -51.95
N GLY A 253 64.51 39.55 -52.95
CA GLY A 253 65.08 39.47 -54.29
C GLY A 253 64.48 38.38 -55.17
N LYS A 254 63.32 37.80 -54.79
CA LYS A 254 62.58 36.86 -55.65
C LYS A 254 61.60 37.64 -56.52
N GLU A 255 61.58 37.36 -57.82
CA GLU A 255 60.53 37.85 -58.71
C GLU A 255 59.22 37.10 -58.41
N ARG A 256 58.15 37.86 -58.17
CA ARG A 256 56.80 37.36 -57.93
C ARG A 256 55.91 37.72 -59.10
N MET A 257 55.20 36.77 -59.66
CA MET A 257 54.24 37.01 -60.74
C MET A 257 52.90 37.48 -60.21
N ASN A 258 52.16 38.28 -60.98
CA ASN A 258 50.81 38.69 -60.63
C ASN A 258 49.89 37.48 -60.34
N GLY A 259 49.27 37.44 -59.15
CA GLY A 259 48.45 36.33 -58.68
C GLY A 259 49.23 35.15 -58.08
N GLU A 260 50.56 35.19 -58.02
CA GLU A 260 51.36 34.19 -57.32
C GLU A 260 51.09 34.26 -55.80
N GLU A 261 50.90 33.11 -55.16
CA GLU A 261 50.74 32.98 -53.71
C GLU A 261 51.97 32.29 -53.09
N TRP A 262 52.44 32.78 -51.95
CA TRP A 262 53.56 32.18 -51.20
C TRP A 262 53.43 32.37 -49.69
N LEU A 263 54.26 31.64 -48.93
CA LEU A 263 54.43 31.85 -47.50
C LEU A 263 55.71 32.65 -47.21
N VAL A 264 55.63 33.56 -46.25
CA VAL A 264 56.80 34.14 -45.56
C VAL A 264 56.85 33.54 -44.16
N THR A 265 58.00 33.01 -43.77
CA THR A 265 58.20 32.27 -42.52
C THR A 265 59.28 32.91 -41.66
N LEU A 266 59.44 32.46 -40.41
CA LEU A 266 60.53 32.87 -39.53
C LEU A 266 61.93 32.62 -40.14
N ALA A 267 62.07 31.67 -41.08
CA ALA A 267 63.32 31.41 -41.77
C ALA A 267 63.69 32.51 -42.79
N ASP A 268 62.70 33.29 -43.25
CA ASP A 268 62.90 34.43 -44.14
C ASP A 268 63.13 35.71 -43.33
N THR A 269 62.24 36.03 -42.37
CA THR A 269 62.35 37.20 -41.46
C THR A 269 61.64 36.99 -40.12
N GLU A 270 62.12 37.67 -39.08
CA GLU A 270 61.41 37.79 -37.79
C GLU A 270 60.18 38.72 -37.87
N THR A 271 60.29 39.79 -38.65
CA THR A 271 59.20 40.76 -38.86
C THR A 271 59.08 41.15 -40.33
N HIS A 272 57.87 41.10 -40.88
CA HIS A 272 57.60 41.45 -42.28
C HIS A 272 56.61 42.60 -42.38
N ILE A 273 57.02 43.68 -43.03
CA ILE A 273 56.13 44.79 -43.43
C ILE A 273 55.65 44.50 -44.85
N LEU A 274 54.33 44.38 -45.01
CA LEU A 274 53.70 44.16 -46.31
C LEU A 274 54.11 45.26 -47.31
N SER A 275 54.59 44.85 -48.49
CA SER A 275 54.84 45.76 -49.59
C SER A 275 53.53 46.27 -50.21
N VAL A 276 53.58 47.35 -50.99
CA VAL A 276 52.41 47.91 -51.69
C VAL A 276 51.79 46.90 -52.68
N TYR A 277 52.61 45.99 -53.22
CA TYR A 277 52.19 44.96 -54.16
C TYR A 277 51.93 43.59 -53.50
N GLU A 278 52.02 43.51 -52.17
CA GLU A 278 51.71 42.30 -51.39
C GLU A 278 50.33 42.43 -50.74
N GLN A 279 49.44 41.49 -51.03
CA GLN A 279 48.19 41.35 -50.30
C GLN A 279 48.30 40.20 -49.29
N LEU A 280 48.02 40.48 -48.02
CA LEU A 280 47.85 39.43 -47.01
C LEU A 280 46.54 38.66 -47.28
N VAL A 281 46.66 37.37 -47.60
CA VAL A 281 45.51 36.47 -47.76
C VAL A 281 45.11 35.90 -46.40
N SER A 282 46.07 35.36 -45.64
CA SER A 282 45.82 34.80 -44.31
C SER A 282 47.10 34.67 -43.47
N VAL A 283 46.94 34.37 -42.18
CA VAL A 283 48.03 33.91 -41.31
C VAL A 283 47.89 32.39 -41.16
N VAL A 284 48.90 31.65 -41.62
CA VAL A 284 48.90 30.17 -41.62
C VAL A 284 49.61 29.69 -40.35
N ASN A 285 48.90 28.87 -39.56
CA ASN A 285 49.48 28.23 -38.39
C ASN A 285 50.24 26.96 -38.79
N VAL A 286 51.30 26.62 -38.06
CA VAL A 286 52.05 25.38 -38.26
C VAL A 286 51.17 24.16 -37.97
N VAL A 287 51.26 23.13 -38.83
CA VAL A 287 50.69 21.80 -38.60
C VAL A 287 51.77 20.96 -37.93
N THR A 288 51.51 20.54 -36.70
CA THR A 288 52.41 19.67 -35.92
C THR A 288 51.83 18.28 -35.80
N LEU A 289 52.55 17.27 -36.30
CA LEU A 289 52.23 15.86 -36.11
C LEU A 289 53.07 15.31 -34.95
N THR A 290 52.47 14.45 -34.12
CA THR A 290 53.17 13.64 -33.12
C THR A 290 53.63 12.30 -33.72
N SER A 291 54.41 11.52 -32.96
CA SER A 291 54.91 10.19 -33.39
C SER A 291 53.80 9.19 -33.71
N ARG A 292 52.59 9.39 -33.16
CA ARG A 292 51.41 8.56 -33.39
C ARG A 292 50.35 9.24 -34.24
N GLN A 293 50.75 10.21 -35.07
CA GLN A 293 49.86 10.91 -35.99
C GLN A 293 50.41 10.93 -37.42
N TYR A 294 49.47 11.00 -38.36
CA TYR A 294 49.73 11.17 -39.79
C TYR A 294 48.67 12.09 -40.39
N CYS A 295 48.94 12.64 -41.57
CA CYS A 295 47.93 13.31 -42.37
C CYS A 295 48.17 13.07 -43.86
N VAL A 296 47.10 13.23 -44.65
CA VAL A 296 47.14 13.15 -46.11
C VAL A 296 46.82 14.53 -46.66
N ILE A 297 47.76 15.08 -47.43
CA ILE A 297 47.57 16.32 -48.18
C ILE A 297 46.90 15.96 -49.51
N ILE A 298 45.91 16.75 -49.92
CA ILE A 298 45.24 16.65 -51.23
C ILE A 298 46.29 16.88 -52.33
N ASP A 299 46.22 16.09 -53.40
CA ASP A 299 47.34 15.68 -54.26
C ASP A 299 48.35 14.80 -53.50
N PRO A 300 48.22 13.46 -53.60
CA PRO A 300 48.35 12.54 -52.46
C PRO A 300 49.77 12.45 -51.89
N LYS A 301 50.03 13.25 -50.86
CA LYS A 301 51.26 13.20 -50.07
C LYS A 301 50.93 12.79 -48.64
N LEU A 302 51.28 11.55 -48.30
CA LEU A 302 51.18 11.03 -46.94
C LEU A 302 52.35 11.57 -46.09
N VAL A 303 52.04 12.29 -45.01
CA VAL A 303 53.02 12.77 -44.04
C VAL A 303 52.83 12.01 -42.72
N VAL A 304 53.89 11.35 -42.28
CA VAL A 304 53.92 10.49 -41.08
C VAL A 304 55.01 10.96 -40.12
N GLY A 305 54.71 10.84 -38.82
CA GLY A 305 55.66 10.99 -37.72
C GLY A 305 55.91 12.42 -37.30
N GLU A 306 56.80 12.60 -36.30
CA GLU A 306 57.07 13.88 -35.65
C GLU A 306 57.63 14.92 -36.63
N LYS A 307 56.73 15.77 -37.12
CA LYS A 307 57.02 16.81 -38.13
C LYS A 307 56.15 18.03 -37.89
N SER A 308 56.79 19.19 -37.98
CA SER A 308 56.14 20.50 -37.96
C SER A 308 56.34 21.15 -39.33
N PHE A 309 55.25 21.50 -40.02
CA PHE A 309 55.30 22.09 -41.35
C PHE A 309 54.12 23.05 -41.59
N PHE A 310 54.27 23.96 -42.54
CA PHE A 310 53.18 24.81 -43.00
C PHE A 310 52.59 24.23 -44.30
N LEU A 311 51.26 24.22 -44.40
CA LEU A 311 50.56 23.89 -45.66
C LEU A 311 50.87 24.99 -46.68
N GLN A 312 51.35 24.60 -47.86
CA GLN A 312 51.61 25.55 -48.94
C GLN A 312 50.29 26.12 -49.51
N PRO A 313 50.32 27.26 -50.21
CA PRO A 313 49.14 27.79 -50.89
C PRO A 313 48.54 26.74 -51.84
N GLY A 314 47.23 26.54 -51.74
CA GLY A 314 46.50 25.47 -52.44
C GLY A 314 46.44 24.12 -51.71
N GLU A 315 47.42 23.77 -50.86
CA GLU A 315 47.42 22.51 -50.11
C GLU A 315 46.31 22.48 -49.05
N LYS A 316 45.64 21.34 -48.91
CA LYS A 316 44.61 21.09 -47.87
C LYS A 316 44.78 19.69 -47.31
N LEU A 317 44.45 19.50 -46.03
CA LEU A 317 44.38 18.18 -45.42
C LEU A 317 43.06 17.51 -45.82
N GLN A 318 43.12 16.28 -46.32
CA GLN A 318 41.93 15.53 -46.78
C GLN A 318 40.97 15.22 -45.62
N ASN A 319 41.50 14.58 -44.56
CA ASN A 319 40.76 14.17 -43.37
C ASN A 319 41.37 14.77 -42.09
N GLY A 320 42.02 15.94 -42.19
CA GLY A 320 42.74 16.56 -41.08
C GLY A 320 43.97 15.77 -40.61
N ILE A 321 44.33 15.94 -39.32
CA ILE A 321 45.31 15.12 -38.61
C ILE A 321 44.58 13.85 -38.12
N GLN A 322 45.14 12.68 -38.42
CA GLN A 322 44.63 11.37 -38.04
C GLN A 322 45.60 10.68 -37.08
N ASP A 323 45.07 9.96 -36.10
CA ASP A 323 45.88 9.12 -35.22
C ASP A 323 46.16 7.77 -35.89
N VAL A 324 47.35 7.21 -35.62
CA VAL A 324 47.79 5.89 -36.10
C VAL A 324 46.90 4.78 -35.51
N PHE A 325 46.56 3.75 -36.30
CA PHE A 325 45.74 2.64 -35.82
C PHE A 325 46.57 1.72 -34.93
N ILE A 326 46.53 1.97 -33.62
CA ILE A 326 47.06 1.06 -32.60
C ILE A 326 46.06 -0.09 -32.41
N LEU A 327 46.47 -1.31 -32.77
CA LEU A 327 45.68 -2.53 -32.62
C LEU A 327 46.21 -3.33 -31.42
N GLY A 328 45.32 -3.67 -30.48
CA GLY A 328 45.61 -4.65 -29.41
C GLY A 328 45.63 -6.10 -29.93
N GLU A 329 46.05 -7.05 -29.08
CA GLU A 329 46.02 -8.50 -29.39
C GLU A 329 44.59 -8.99 -29.69
N ASP A 330 43.60 -8.39 -29.03
CA ASP A 330 42.18 -8.65 -29.17
C ASP A 330 41.50 -7.81 -30.27
N GLU A 331 42.27 -7.12 -31.12
CA GLU A 331 41.76 -6.25 -32.16
C GLU A 331 42.37 -6.52 -33.55
N GLY A 332 41.62 -6.12 -34.57
CA GLY A 332 42.11 -6.11 -35.94
C GLY A 332 41.36 -5.11 -36.80
N VAL A 333 41.91 -4.80 -37.97
CA VAL A 333 41.30 -3.90 -38.94
C VAL A 333 41.13 -4.64 -40.27
N ILE A 334 39.93 -4.52 -40.84
CA ILE A 334 39.64 -4.95 -42.20
C ILE A 334 39.96 -3.81 -43.15
N LEU A 335 40.79 -4.14 -44.13
CA LEU A 335 41.26 -3.26 -45.18
C LEU A 335 40.61 -3.64 -46.51
N LYS A 336 40.48 -2.66 -47.40
CA LYS A 336 40.02 -2.84 -48.78
C LYS A 336 40.96 -2.09 -49.71
N CYS A 337 41.41 -2.75 -50.77
CA CYS A 337 42.20 -2.10 -51.81
C CYS A 337 41.29 -1.20 -52.67
N ILE A 338 41.69 0.06 -52.87
CA ILE A 338 41.10 0.95 -53.88
C ILE A 338 41.88 0.81 -55.20
N GLU A 339 43.20 0.92 -55.12
CA GLU A 339 44.11 0.86 -56.28
C GLU A 339 45.02 -0.37 -56.17
N ALA A 340 45.52 -0.86 -57.31
CA ALA A 340 46.44 -1.98 -57.33
C ALA A 340 47.81 -1.55 -56.78
N PHE A 341 48.28 -2.17 -55.70
CA PHE A 341 49.62 -1.90 -55.15
C PHE A 341 50.25 -3.15 -54.54
N LYS A 342 51.57 -3.11 -54.36
CA LYS A 342 52.32 -4.16 -53.69
C LYS A 342 52.39 -3.85 -52.20
N ASP A 343 51.74 -4.68 -51.40
CA ASP A 343 51.79 -4.61 -49.93
C ASP A 343 53.21 -5.00 -49.47
N THR A 344 53.95 -4.03 -48.92
CA THR A 344 55.33 -4.24 -48.43
C THR A 344 55.39 -4.97 -47.09
N GLN A 345 54.29 -5.01 -46.32
CA GLN A 345 54.25 -5.73 -45.04
C GLN A 345 53.92 -7.22 -45.25
N ALA A 346 52.99 -7.53 -46.16
CA ALA A 346 52.61 -8.90 -46.48
C ALA A 346 53.38 -9.52 -47.68
N ASN A 347 54.09 -8.72 -48.48
CA ASN A 347 54.69 -9.10 -49.77
C ASN A 347 53.68 -9.74 -50.76
N VAL A 348 52.43 -9.29 -50.71
CA VAL A 348 51.32 -9.73 -51.58
C VAL A 348 50.93 -8.59 -52.54
N ASN A 349 50.71 -8.90 -53.81
CA ASN A 349 50.10 -7.95 -54.74
C ASN A 349 48.58 -7.91 -54.45
N ARG A 350 48.06 -6.73 -54.08
CA ARG A 350 46.64 -6.53 -53.78
C ARG A 350 45.95 -5.92 -55.00
N ASN A 351 44.82 -6.51 -55.41
CA ASN A 351 44.00 -6.01 -56.50
C ASN A 351 42.87 -5.09 -55.97
N PRO A 352 42.38 -4.13 -56.76
CA PRO A 352 41.21 -3.32 -56.42
C PRO A 352 40.03 -4.19 -55.98
N GLY A 353 39.48 -3.88 -54.81
CA GLY A 353 38.37 -4.62 -54.20
C GLY A 353 38.77 -5.78 -53.27
N ASP A 354 40.04 -6.23 -53.27
CA ASP A 354 40.51 -7.25 -52.33
C ASP A 354 40.32 -6.78 -50.88
N ARG A 355 39.84 -7.70 -50.02
CA ARG A 355 39.68 -7.48 -48.58
C ARG A 355 40.56 -8.42 -47.78
N TRP A 356 41.21 -7.90 -46.75
CA TRP A 356 41.98 -8.69 -45.80
C TRP A 356 41.93 -8.07 -44.40
N MET A 357 42.33 -8.84 -43.40
CA MET A 357 42.39 -8.41 -42.01
C MET A 357 43.84 -8.36 -41.53
N ILE A 358 44.21 -7.27 -40.84
CA ILE A 358 45.41 -7.21 -40.00
C ILE A 358 44.96 -7.38 -38.56
N ARG A 359 45.62 -8.24 -37.79
CA ARG A 359 45.42 -8.43 -36.35
C ARG A 359 46.58 -7.80 -35.60
N GLY A 360 46.32 -7.26 -34.41
CA GLY A 360 47.39 -6.75 -33.54
C GLY A 360 48.20 -7.87 -32.86
N PRO A 361 49.20 -7.52 -32.03
CA PRO A 361 49.52 -6.16 -31.59
C PRO A 361 50.43 -5.43 -32.60
N THR A 362 49.90 -4.40 -33.28
CA THR A 362 50.64 -3.65 -34.31
C THR A 362 50.15 -2.20 -34.42
N GLU A 363 51.04 -1.27 -34.73
CA GLU A 363 50.69 0.08 -35.18
C GLU A 363 50.57 0.10 -36.71
N TYR A 364 49.40 0.48 -37.25
CA TYR A 364 49.12 0.49 -38.68
C TYR A 364 48.76 1.88 -39.21
N ILE A 365 49.32 2.23 -40.38
CA ILE A 365 49.04 3.47 -41.11
C ILE A 365 48.57 3.08 -42.50
N PRO A 366 47.34 3.43 -42.92
CA PRO A 366 46.87 3.11 -44.25
C PRO A 366 47.66 3.89 -45.31
N PRO A 367 48.26 3.23 -46.32
CA PRO A 367 48.76 3.91 -47.51
C PRO A 367 47.59 4.46 -48.34
N THR A 368 47.86 5.42 -49.22
CA THR A 368 46.80 6.14 -49.98
C THR A 368 45.96 5.24 -50.90
N GLN A 369 46.46 4.04 -51.24
CA GLN A 369 45.76 3.04 -52.06
C GLN A 369 44.77 2.16 -51.26
N VAL A 370 44.73 2.27 -49.93
CA VAL A 370 43.99 1.37 -49.04
C VAL A 370 42.96 2.12 -48.19
N GLU A 371 41.74 1.59 -48.19
CA GLU A 371 40.64 2.03 -47.34
C GLU A 371 40.55 1.17 -46.07
N VAL A 372 40.45 1.81 -44.91
CA VAL A 372 40.09 1.14 -43.65
C VAL A 372 38.58 0.99 -43.60
N VAL A 373 38.08 -0.25 -43.74
CA VAL A 373 36.63 -0.52 -43.81
C VAL A 373 36.01 -0.64 -42.42
N THR A 374 36.64 -1.39 -41.52
CA THR A 374 36.06 -1.68 -40.19
C THR A 374 37.14 -2.13 -39.20
N ARG A 375 37.20 -1.50 -38.03
CA ARG A 375 37.90 -2.05 -36.85
C ARG A 375 37.02 -3.11 -36.21
N ARG A 376 37.58 -4.28 -35.94
CA ARG A 376 36.94 -5.40 -35.25
C ARG A 376 37.67 -5.70 -33.95
N LYS A 377 36.91 -6.18 -32.98
CA LYS A 377 37.39 -6.69 -31.70
C LYS A 377 37.00 -8.16 -31.59
N ALA A 378 37.82 -8.97 -30.93
CA ALA A 378 37.46 -10.31 -30.52
C ALA A 378 36.27 -10.25 -29.55
N LEU A 379 35.29 -11.13 -29.77
CA LEU A 379 34.12 -11.26 -28.91
C LEU A 379 34.42 -12.37 -27.88
N PRO A 380 34.54 -12.05 -26.58
CA PRO A 380 34.67 -13.07 -25.55
C PRO A 380 33.32 -13.80 -25.42
N LEU A 381 33.34 -15.11 -25.62
CA LEU A 381 32.16 -15.98 -25.47
C LEU A 381 32.46 -16.98 -24.34
N ASP A 382 31.58 -17.03 -23.35
CA ASP A 382 31.60 -18.05 -22.29
C ASP A 382 31.07 -19.39 -22.82
N ALA A 383 31.30 -20.50 -22.12
CA ALA A 383 30.91 -21.86 -22.53
C ALA A 383 29.41 -22.01 -22.86
N ASN A 384 28.55 -21.19 -22.25
CA ASN A 384 27.09 -21.17 -22.48
C ASN A 384 26.63 -20.02 -23.41
N GLU A 385 27.55 -19.22 -23.94
CA GLU A 385 27.28 -18.13 -24.88
C GLU A 385 27.82 -18.44 -26.27
N GLY A 386 27.20 -17.82 -27.27
CA GLY A 386 27.64 -17.94 -28.65
C GLY A 386 27.05 -16.85 -29.55
N ILE A 387 27.50 -16.86 -30.80
CA ILE A 387 27.05 -15.96 -31.87
C ILE A 387 26.75 -16.75 -33.13
N TYR A 388 25.83 -16.23 -33.94
CA TYR A 388 25.64 -16.71 -35.30
C TYR A 388 26.56 -15.95 -36.25
N VAL A 389 27.38 -16.69 -36.99
CA VAL A 389 28.32 -16.15 -37.98
C VAL A 389 27.89 -16.64 -39.36
N ARG A 390 27.83 -15.71 -40.32
CA ARG A 390 27.62 -15.99 -41.74
C ARG A 390 28.86 -15.66 -42.52
N ASP A 391 29.30 -16.60 -43.35
CA ASP A 391 30.31 -16.37 -44.37
C ASP A 391 29.65 -15.69 -45.59
N ILE A 392 30.20 -14.55 -46.01
CA ILE A 392 29.73 -13.72 -47.12
C ILE A 392 30.00 -14.40 -48.47
N LYS A 393 31.07 -15.21 -48.59
CA LYS A 393 31.45 -15.93 -49.81
C LYS A 393 30.63 -17.20 -50.02
N THR A 394 30.48 -18.03 -48.99
CA THR A 394 29.74 -19.30 -49.09
C THR A 394 28.26 -19.17 -48.75
N GLY A 395 27.85 -18.08 -48.09
CA GLY A 395 26.50 -17.90 -47.55
C GLY A 395 26.20 -18.79 -46.33
N CYS A 396 27.14 -19.63 -45.91
CA CYS A 396 26.93 -20.60 -44.83
C CYS A 396 26.81 -19.90 -43.48
N VAL A 397 25.74 -20.21 -42.74
CA VAL A 397 25.53 -19.75 -41.36
C VAL A 397 25.90 -20.87 -40.40
N ARG A 398 26.66 -20.56 -39.35
CA ARG A 398 26.98 -21.48 -38.24
C ARG A 398 26.90 -20.76 -36.89
N ALA A 399 26.69 -21.53 -35.83
CA ALA A 399 26.87 -21.05 -34.46
C ALA A 399 28.33 -21.25 -34.04
N VAL A 400 28.93 -20.24 -33.40
CA VAL A 400 30.21 -20.33 -32.69
C VAL A 400 29.94 -20.14 -31.21
N ILE A 401 30.49 -21.01 -30.37
CA ILE A 401 30.07 -21.20 -28.96
C ILE A 401 31.32 -21.43 -28.10
N GLY A 402 31.40 -20.82 -26.92
CA GLY A 402 32.37 -21.20 -25.88
C GLY A 402 33.84 -20.81 -26.10
N GLU A 403 34.17 -20.07 -27.17
CA GLU A 403 35.53 -19.59 -27.44
C GLU A 403 35.55 -18.10 -27.80
N THR A 404 36.63 -17.40 -27.44
CA THR A 404 36.80 -15.99 -27.81
C THR A 404 37.01 -15.86 -29.32
N TYR A 405 36.01 -15.38 -30.05
CA TYR A 405 35.99 -15.42 -31.52
C TYR A 405 36.13 -14.02 -32.13
N MET A 406 37.07 -13.89 -33.08
CA MET A 406 37.23 -12.68 -33.90
C MET A 406 36.80 -12.98 -35.34
N LEU A 407 35.68 -12.37 -35.78
CA LEU A 407 35.14 -12.57 -37.14
C LEU A 407 36.17 -12.21 -38.22
N THR A 408 36.42 -13.14 -39.14
CA THR A 408 37.36 -12.97 -40.26
C THR A 408 36.84 -12.01 -41.35
N GLN A 409 37.69 -11.56 -42.28
CA GLN A 409 37.32 -10.55 -43.29
C GLN A 409 36.11 -10.91 -44.17
N ASP A 410 35.82 -12.21 -44.30
CA ASP A 410 34.73 -12.76 -45.10
C ASP A 410 33.48 -13.12 -44.25
N GLU A 411 33.51 -12.86 -42.94
CA GLU A 411 32.43 -13.21 -42.02
C GLU A 411 31.69 -11.98 -41.48
N GLU A 412 30.37 -12.11 -41.32
CA GLU A 412 29.48 -11.14 -40.68
C GLU A 412 28.66 -11.79 -39.55
N LEU A 413 28.18 -10.97 -38.61
CA LEU A 413 27.22 -11.42 -37.59
C LEU A 413 25.85 -11.62 -38.24
N TRP A 414 25.32 -12.84 -38.18
CA TRP A 414 24.00 -13.15 -38.71
C TRP A 414 22.93 -12.92 -37.66
N GLN A 415 21.82 -12.29 -38.05
CA GLN A 415 20.69 -12.06 -37.15
C GLN A 415 19.66 -13.16 -37.33
N LYS A 416 19.46 -13.96 -36.28
CA LYS A 416 18.39 -14.96 -36.27
C LYS A 416 17.07 -14.31 -35.89
N GLU A 417 16.10 -14.36 -36.80
CA GLU A 417 14.75 -13.88 -36.53
C GLU A 417 13.88 -15.01 -35.95
N LEU A 418 13.13 -14.70 -34.90
CA LEU A 418 12.12 -15.60 -34.33
C LEU A 418 10.73 -14.97 -34.40
N PRO A 419 9.65 -15.75 -34.40
CA PRO A 419 8.31 -15.21 -34.26
C PRO A 419 8.19 -14.42 -32.95
N LYS A 420 7.58 -13.23 -32.99
CA LYS A 420 7.46 -12.31 -31.83
C LYS A 420 7.00 -12.99 -30.53
N LYS A 421 6.03 -13.92 -30.64
CA LYS A 421 5.53 -14.72 -29.50
C LYS A 421 6.62 -15.58 -28.84
N VAL A 422 7.54 -16.14 -29.63
CA VAL A 422 8.68 -16.91 -29.13
C VAL A 422 9.70 -15.96 -28.47
N GLU A 423 9.94 -14.78 -29.04
CA GLU A 423 10.81 -13.76 -28.41
C GLU A 423 10.26 -13.30 -27.04
N GLU A 424 8.94 -13.06 -26.95
CA GLU A 424 8.27 -12.78 -25.68
C GLU A 424 8.44 -13.93 -24.68
N LEU A 425 8.14 -15.17 -25.06
CA LEU A 425 8.23 -16.32 -24.17
C LEU A 425 9.67 -16.67 -23.76
N LEU A 426 10.66 -16.36 -24.58
CA LEU A 426 12.08 -16.48 -24.21
C LEU A 426 12.52 -15.42 -23.19
N SER A 427 11.87 -14.26 -23.16
CA SER A 427 12.13 -13.23 -22.13
C SER A 427 11.44 -13.51 -20.79
N ARG A 428 10.50 -14.47 -20.75
CA ARG A 428 9.75 -14.83 -19.54
C ARG A 428 10.36 -16.09 -18.93
N ASP A 429 10.51 -16.09 -17.61
CA ASP A 429 10.88 -17.30 -16.89
C ASP A 429 9.64 -18.20 -16.77
N ALA A 430 9.72 -19.42 -17.31
CA ALA A 430 8.59 -20.36 -17.39
C ALA A 430 8.02 -20.76 -16.03
N LEU A 431 8.77 -20.59 -14.93
CA LEU A 431 8.29 -20.81 -13.57
C LEU A 431 7.55 -19.60 -12.97
N SER A 432 7.83 -18.39 -13.46
CA SER A 432 7.34 -17.14 -12.85
C SER A 432 5.83 -16.92 -13.00
N GLU A 433 5.21 -17.40 -14.08
CA GLU A 433 3.77 -17.24 -14.33
C GLU A 433 2.89 -18.05 -13.33
N ARG A 434 3.45 -19.04 -12.62
CA ARG A 434 2.68 -19.85 -11.63
C ARG A 434 2.33 -19.09 -10.35
N ASN A 435 3.03 -17.99 -10.05
CA ASN A 435 2.80 -17.17 -8.84
C ASN A 435 1.86 -15.97 -9.06
N VAL A 436 1.32 -15.76 -10.27
CA VAL A 436 0.25 -14.78 -10.50
C VAL A 436 -1.08 -15.41 -10.09
N LEU A 437 -1.26 -15.56 -8.77
CA LEU A 437 -2.55 -15.92 -8.18
C LEU A 437 -3.64 -14.96 -8.65
N THR A 438 -4.74 -15.53 -9.14
CA THR A 438 -5.95 -14.83 -9.57
C THR A 438 -6.61 -14.06 -8.43
N ARG A 439 -6.10 -12.86 -8.13
CA ARG A 439 -6.75 -11.89 -7.25
C ARG A 439 -7.62 -10.94 -8.09
N SER A 440 -8.85 -11.39 -8.33
CA SER A 440 -10.04 -10.57 -8.67
C SER A 440 -9.82 -9.37 -9.62
N GLN A 441 -10.02 -9.57 -10.93
CA GLN A 441 -10.25 -8.46 -11.88
C GLN A 441 -11.65 -7.83 -11.73
N THR A 442 -12.02 -7.43 -10.52
CA THR A 442 -13.24 -6.66 -10.23
C THR A 442 -13.03 -5.83 -8.95
N SER A 443 -12.44 -4.64 -9.11
CA SER A 443 -12.73 -3.40 -8.36
C SER A 443 -11.76 -2.29 -8.79
N ASP A 444 -12.25 -1.06 -8.77
CA ASP A 444 -11.49 0.19 -8.65
C ASP A 444 -10.46 0.56 -9.74
N LYS A 445 -11.00 0.89 -10.91
CA LYS A 445 -10.45 2.03 -11.68
C LYS A 445 -10.66 3.32 -10.89
N ASN A 446 -9.72 3.67 -10.01
CA ASN A 446 -9.31 5.01 -9.58
C ASN A 446 -8.79 4.98 -8.13
N GLN A 447 -7.47 5.08 -7.93
CA GLN A 447 -6.81 6.07 -7.05
C GLN A 447 -5.29 5.88 -6.93
N SER A 448 -4.62 6.92 -6.42
CA SER A 448 -3.22 6.98 -5.97
C SER A 448 -2.13 6.47 -6.92
N GLN A 449 -1.70 7.39 -7.80
CA GLN A 449 -0.25 7.63 -7.90
C GLN A 449 0.30 8.09 -6.53
N GLN A 450 1.60 7.86 -6.34
CA GLN A 450 2.47 8.34 -5.23
C GLN A 450 2.56 7.47 -3.96
N GLN A 451 3.83 7.23 -3.60
CA GLN A 451 4.36 6.89 -2.27
C GLN A 451 4.10 5.49 -1.68
N ALA A 452 4.92 4.53 -2.11
CA ALA A 452 5.42 3.45 -1.24
C ALA A 452 6.84 3.04 -1.68
N ALA A 453 7.86 3.78 -1.23
CA ALA A 453 9.26 3.54 -1.56
C ALA A 453 10.04 3.04 -0.34
N THR A 454 10.02 1.73 -0.09
CA THR A 454 11.09 1.05 0.67
C THR A 454 11.13 -0.46 0.38
N THR A 455 12.22 -0.91 -0.24
CA THR A 455 12.84 -2.25 -0.10
C THR A 455 11.92 -3.48 -0.01
N THR A 456 11.60 -4.07 -1.16
CA THR A 456 12.17 -5.39 -1.58
C THR A 456 11.88 -5.65 -3.07
N THR A 457 12.90 -5.48 -3.92
CA THR A 457 13.08 -6.15 -5.23
C THR A 457 11.83 -6.48 -6.08
N SER A 458 11.06 -5.46 -6.47
CA SER A 458 10.31 -5.54 -7.73
C SER A 458 11.26 -5.24 -8.89
N SER A 459 11.85 -6.29 -9.47
CA SER A 459 12.63 -6.16 -10.70
C SER A 459 11.70 -5.78 -11.85
N ASN A 460 11.55 -4.47 -12.10
CA ASN A 460 11.28 -3.95 -13.44
C ASN A 460 12.45 -4.37 -14.33
N VAL A 461 12.40 -5.61 -14.81
CA VAL A 461 13.24 -6.07 -15.90
C VAL A 461 12.76 -5.28 -17.11
N ASN A 462 13.43 -4.16 -17.38
CA ASN A 462 13.49 -3.63 -18.74
C ASN A 462 13.86 -4.82 -19.61
N VAL A 463 12.90 -5.33 -20.39
CA VAL A 463 13.14 -6.45 -21.31
C VAL A 463 14.11 -5.93 -22.36
N ALA A 464 15.40 -6.12 -22.08
CA ALA A 464 16.47 -5.59 -22.89
C ALA A 464 16.29 -6.15 -24.30
N LYS A 465 16.15 -5.24 -25.27
CA LYS A 465 15.86 -5.61 -26.66
C LYS A 465 16.88 -6.66 -27.10
N ARG A 466 16.39 -7.88 -27.35
CA ARG A 466 17.21 -9.04 -27.61
C ARG A 466 18.22 -8.76 -28.72
N ASP A 467 19.49 -9.08 -28.46
CA ASP A 467 20.49 -9.19 -29.52
C ASP A 467 20.16 -10.39 -30.41
N LYS A 468 19.82 -10.13 -31.67
CA LYS A 468 19.52 -11.16 -32.67
C LYS A 468 20.74 -11.92 -33.16
N SER A 469 21.95 -11.38 -32.95
CA SER A 469 23.21 -12.00 -33.37
C SER A 469 23.74 -13.03 -32.36
N LYS A 470 23.32 -12.92 -31.10
CA LYS A 470 23.61 -13.91 -30.06
C LYS A 470 22.79 -15.19 -30.24
N LEU A 471 23.44 -16.31 -29.93
CA LEU A 471 22.87 -17.65 -29.87
C LEU A 471 21.58 -17.68 -29.05
N VAL A 472 20.56 -18.40 -29.52
CA VAL A 472 19.35 -18.59 -28.72
C VAL A 472 19.61 -19.66 -27.67
N THR A 473 19.64 -19.26 -26.39
CA THR A 473 19.69 -20.16 -25.25
C THR A 473 18.33 -20.25 -24.56
N TYR A 474 17.93 -21.44 -24.12
CA TYR A 474 16.74 -21.63 -23.28
C TYR A 474 17.02 -22.70 -22.23
N ARG A 475 16.77 -22.41 -20.95
CA ARG A 475 16.91 -23.37 -19.86
C ARG A 475 15.58 -24.11 -19.72
N VAL A 476 15.58 -25.42 -19.96
CA VAL A 476 14.36 -26.23 -19.80
C VAL A 476 14.09 -26.40 -18.30
N PRO A 477 12.89 -26.07 -17.80
CA PRO A 477 12.55 -26.27 -16.39
C PRO A 477 12.61 -27.75 -15.97
N HIS A 478 12.80 -28.01 -14.67
CA HIS A 478 12.65 -29.34 -14.10
C HIS A 478 11.24 -29.91 -14.40
N ASN A 479 11.15 -31.21 -14.68
CA ASN A 479 9.94 -31.90 -15.13
C ASN A 479 9.26 -31.20 -16.33
N ALA A 480 10.05 -30.72 -17.30
CA ALA A 480 9.55 -30.20 -18.56
C ALA A 480 10.32 -30.80 -19.75
N ALA A 481 9.69 -30.79 -20.91
CA ALA A 481 10.30 -31.15 -22.19
C ALA A 481 10.12 -30.01 -23.19
N VAL A 482 11.09 -29.80 -24.07
CA VAL A 482 11.01 -28.85 -25.20
C VAL A 482 11.24 -29.60 -26.50
N GLN A 483 10.37 -29.37 -27.48
CA GLN A 483 10.57 -29.85 -28.84
C GLN A 483 11.21 -28.77 -29.70
N ILE A 484 12.26 -29.16 -30.42
CA ILE A 484 13.02 -28.32 -31.34
C ILE A 484 12.95 -28.97 -32.72
N TYR A 485 12.64 -28.18 -33.74
CA TYR A 485 12.60 -28.64 -35.12
C TYR A 485 13.72 -28.00 -35.94
N ASP A 486 14.61 -28.82 -36.49
CA ASP A 486 15.60 -28.41 -37.49
C ASP A 486 14.96 -28.46 -38.89
N TYR A 487 14.78 -27.30 -39.52
CA TYR A 487 14.18 -27.20 -40.86
C TYR A 487 15.09 -27.71 -41.98
N LYS A 488 16.41 -27.72 -41.77
CA LYS A 488 17.41 -28.12 -42.75
C LYS A 488 17.65 -29.63 -42.70
N ALA A 489 17.77 -30.20 -41.50
CA ALA A 489 17.84 -31.65 -41.31
C ALA A 489 16.46 -32.34 -41.36
N LYS A 490 15.36 -31.59 -41.24
CA LYS A 490 13.98 -32.08 -41.14
C LYS A 490 13.77 -33.08 -39.98
N LYS A 491 14.44 -32.84 -38.86
CA LYS A 491 14.35 -33.66 -37.65
C LYS A 491 13.80 -32.84 -36.50
N ALA A 492 12.88 -33.44 -35.74
CA ALA A 492 12.55 -32.96 -34.40
C ALA A 492 13.50 -33.65 -33.41
N ARG A 493 14.03 -32.89 -32.45
CA ARG A 493 14.66 -33.44 -31.24
C ARG A 493 13.94 -32.90 -30.01
N ILE A 494 13.82 -33.74 -28.99
CA ILE A 494 13.15 -33.38 -27.74
C ILE A 494 14.21 -33.39 -26.64
N ILE A 495 14.22 -32.33 -25.85
CA ILE A 495 15.20 -32.13 -24.78
C ILE A 495 14.45 -32.00 -23.46
N PHE A 496 14.84 -32.81 -22.49
CA PHE A 496 14.24 -32.88 -21.16
C PHE A 496 15.00 -31.98 -20.18
N GLY A 497 14.29 -31.35 -19.25
CA GLY A 497 14.90 -30.52 -18.21
C GLY A 497 15.60 -31.35 -17.13
N PRO A 498 16.64 -30.80 -16.48
CA PRO A 498 17.03 -29.39 -16.48
C PRO A 498 18.21 -29.03 -17.41
N GLU A 499 18.20 -29.43 -18.68
CA GLU A 499 19.26 -29.09 -19.64
C GLU A 499 19.14 -27.65 -20.21
N LEU A 500 20.27 -27.05 -20.58
CA LEU A 500 20.33 -25.78 -21.33
C LEU A 500 20.38 -26.05 -22.83
N VAL A 501 19.32 -25.65 -23.53
CA VAL A 501 19.20 -25.76 -24.99
C VAL A 501 19.90 -24.60 -25.67
N MET A 502 20.70 -24.92 -26.68
CA MET A 502 21.28 -23.97 -27.64
C MET A 502 20.72 -24.27 -29.03
N LEU A 503 20.04 -23.30 -29.66
CA LEU A 503 19.51 -23.48 -31.02
C LEU A 503 20.59 -23.25 -32.09
N GLY A 504 20.77 -24.21 -32.99
CA GLY A 504 21.47 -24.04 -34.26
C GLY A 504 20.78 -23.01 -35.18
N PRO A 505 21.41 -22.55 -36.27
CA PRO A 505 20.86 -21.50 -37.13
C PRO A 505 19.45 -21.80 -37.65
N ASP A 506 19.25 -23.01 -38.19
CA ASP A 506 18.03 -23.48 -38.85
C ASP A 506 17.01 -24.18 -37.90
N GLU A 507 17.28 -24.17 -36.58
CA GLU A 507 16.42 -24.79 -35.56
C GLU A 507 15.40 -23.82 -34.97
N HIS A 508 14.16 -24.25 -34.72
CA HIS A 508 13.15 -23.43 -34.01
C HIS A 508 12.45 -24.24 -32.90
N PHE A 509 11.99 -23.53 -31.86
CA PHE A 509 11.10 -24.10 -30.86
C PHE A 509 9.71 -24.36 -31.43
N THR A 510 9.14 -25.54 -31.15
CA THR A 510 7.70 -25.77 -31.37
C THR A 510 6.91 -25.00 -30.31
N LEU A 511 6.01 -24.11 -30.75
CA LEU A 511 5.13 -23.38 -29.84
C LEU A 511 3.92 -24.27 -29.45
N LEU A 512 3.74 -24.50 -28.15
CA LEU A 512 2.54 -25.13 -27.61
C LEU A 512 1.44 -24.09 -27.42
N SER A 513 0.19 -24.48 -27.69
CA SER A 513 -0.99 -23.62 -27.58
C SER A 513 -2.09 -24.38 -26.84
N LEU A 514 -2.08 -24.25 -25.51
CA LEU A 514 -2.90 -25.03 -24.59
C LEU A 514 -4.20 -24.29 -24.21
N SER A 515 -5.23 -25.06 -23.88
CA SER A 515 -6.47 -24.55 -23.30
C SER A 515 -6.24 -24.01 -21.89
N GLY A 516 -6.68 -22.77 -21.66
CA GLY A 516 -6.58 -22.08 -20.38
C GLY A 516 -7.95 -21.61 -19.88
N SER A 517 -7.94 -20.77 -18.83
CA SER A 517 -9.13 -20.27 -18.11
C SER A 517 -10.04 -21.35 -17.48
N VAL A 518 -11.06 -20.87 -16.76
CA VAL A 518 -12.16 -21.63 -16.17
C VAL A 518 -13.45 -20.86 -16.51
N PRO A 519 -14.37 -21.40 -17.33
CA PRO A 519 -14.28 -22.67 -18.07
C PRO A 519 -13.12 -22.67 -19.09
N LYS A 520 -12.72 -23.88 -19.52
CA LYS A 520 -11.61 -24.06 -20.46
C LYS A 520 -11.91 -23.46 -21.84
N LYS A 521 -10.99 -22.61 -22.32
CA LYS A 521 -11.01 -22.00 -23.65
C LYS A 521 -9.73 -22.35 -24.41
N PRO A 522 -9.81 -22.67 -25.71
CA PRO A 522 -8.64 -23.02 -26.51
C PRO A 522 -7.68 -21.83 -26.71
N ASN A 523 -6.41 -22.16 -26.95
CA ASN A 523 -5.34 -21.23 -27.35
C ASN A 523 -5.07 -20.05 -26.40
N GLN A 524 -5.38 -20.20 -25.10
CA GLN A 524 -5.15 -19.15 -24.10
C GLN A 524 -3.72 -19.16 -23.55
N ILE A 525 -3.16 -20.34 -23.28
CA ILE A 525 -1.83 -20.50 -22.71
C ILE A 525 -0.88 -20.85 -23.87
N GLN A 526 0.18 -20.08 -24.04
CA GLN A 526 1.21 -20.36 -25.05
C GLN A 526 2.55 -20.57 -24.33
N SER A 527 3.20 -21.70 -24.59
CA SER A 527 4.41 -22.13 -23.90
C SER A 527 5.45 -22.68 -24.88
N LEU A 528 6.73 -22.57 -24.52
CA LEU A 528 7.84 -23.22 -25.23
C LEU A 528 8.16 -24.62 -24.68
N CYS A 529 7.80 -24.89 -23.42
CA CYS A 529 8.00 -26.19 -22.78
C CYS A 529 6.67 -26.85 -22.41
N LEU A 530 6.61 -28.17 -22.62
CA LEU A 530 5.56 -29.03 -22.08
C LEU A 530 5.93 -29.38 -20.63
N LEU A 531 5.05 -29.08 -19.68
CA LEU A 531 5.21 -29.54 -18.30
C LEU A 531 4.78 -31.01 -18.23
N LEU A 532 5.61 -31.86 -17.62
CA LEU A 532 5.37 -33.30 -17.49
C LEU A 532 4.57 -33.66 -16.21
N GLY A 533 4.45 -32.72 -15.27
CA GLY A 533 3.77 -32.91 -13.99
C GLY A 533 4.67 -33.49 -12.89
N PRO A 534 4.09 -33.98 -11.77
CA PRO A 534 2.66 -33.94 -11.45
C PRO A 534 2.14 -32.51 -11.28
N ASP A 535 0.96 -32.23 -11.83
CA ASP A 535 0.30 -30.93 -11.78
C ASP A 535 -1.23 -31.13 -11.86
N PHE A 536 -2.01 -30.04 -11.84
CA PHE A 536 -3.46 -30.12 -11.99
C PHE A 536 -4.04 -29.00 -12.86
N PHE A 537 -5.19 -29.24 -13.49
CA PHE A 537 -5.97 -28.17 -14.13
C PHE A 537 -7.45 -28.26 -13.76
N THR A 538 -8.07 -27.10 -13.58
CA THR A 538 -9.49 -26.97 -13.27
C THR A 538 -10.33 -26.67 -14.51
N ASP A 539 -11.56 -27.16 -14.55
CA ASP A 539 -12.55 -26.81 -15.56
C ASP A 539 -13.94 -26.64 -14.94
N VAL A 540 -14.83 -25.92 -15.63
CA VAL A 540 -16.23 -25.79 -15.26
C VAL A 540 -17.09 -26.36 -16.38
N ILE A 541 -17.80 -27.43 -16.07
CA ILE A 541 -18.67 -28.13 -17.01
C ILE A 541 -20.13 -27.93 -16.59
N VAL A 542 -20.98 -27.56 -17.56
CA VAL A 542 -22.44 -27.50 -17.34
C VAL A 542 -23.04 -28.83 -17.79
N ILE A 543 -23.82 -29.42 -16.90
CA ILE A 543 -24.45 -30.74 -17.04
C ILE A 543 -25.96 -30.64 -16.79
N GLU A 544 -26.72 -31.64 -17.23
CA GLU A 544 -28.16 -31.75 -17.01
C GLU A 544 -28.44 -33.17 -16.51
N THR A 545 -29.23 -33.30 -15.43
CA THR A 545 -29.65 -34.60 -14.85
C THR A 545 -30.87 -35.17 -15.59
N ALA A 546 -31.23 -36.42 -15.31
CA ALA A 546 -32.45 -37.04 -15.85
C ALA A 546 -33.74 -36.24 -15.53
N ASP A 547 -33.78 -35.56 -14.38
CA ASP A 547 -34.90 -34.71 -13.95
C ASP A 547 -34.79 -33.26 -14.46
N HIS A 548 -33.98 -33.01 -15.50
CA HIS A 548 -33.69 -31.70 -16.10
C HIS A 548 -33.07 -30.65 -15.16
N ALA A 549 -32.45 -31.06 -14.04
CA ALA A 549 -31.73 -30.12 -13.18
C ALA A 549 -30.39 -29.75 -13.82
N ARG A 550 -30.19 -28.46 -14.11
CA ARG A 550 -28.95 -27.93 -14.68
C ARG A 550 -27.95 -27.59 -13.59
N LEU A 551 -26.80 -28.26 -13.62
CA LEU A 551 -25.73 -28.09 -12.63
C LEU A 551 -24.45 -27.61 -13.30
N SER A 552 -23.75 -26.70 -12.63
CA SER A 552 -22.39 -26.29 -12.93
C SER A 552 -21.46 -27.06 -11.99
N LEU A 553 -20.61 -27.92 -12.55
CA LEU A 553 -19.57 -28.65 -11.83
C LEU A 553 -18.23 -27.97 -12.03
N GLN A 554 -17.56 -27.59 -10.95
CA GLN A 554 -16.14 -27.22 -10.99
C GLN A 554 -15.30 -28.43 -10.63
N LEU A 555 -14.54 -28.95 -11.59
CA LEU A 555 -13.72 -30.14 -11.45
C LEU A 555 -12.24 -29.77 -11.54
N SER A 556 -11.42 -30.36 -10.67
CA SER A 556 -9.96 -30.35 -10.78
C SER A 556 -9.49 -31.73 -11.22
N TYR A 557 -8.63 -31.78 -12.24
CA TYR A 557 -8.06 -33.03 -12.73
C TYR A 557 -6.57 -33.02 -12.38
N ASN A 558 -6.14 -34.00 -11.59
CA ASN A 558 -4.73 -34.18 -11.23
C ASN A 558 -4.10 -35.09 -12.29
N TRP A 559 -2.97 -34.68 -12.86
CA TRP A 559 -2.37 -35.31 -14.04
C TRP A 559 -0.84 -35.32 -14.00
N HIS A 560 -0.27 -36.25 -14.76
CA HIS A 560 1.14 -36.26 -15.14
C HIS A 560 1.30 -36.98 -16.49
N PHE A 561 2.46 -36.87 -17.12
CA PHE A 561 2.85 -37.70 -18.25
C PHE A 561 3.68 -38.89 -17.74
N GLU A 562 3.35 -40.08 -18.22
CA GLU A 562 4.09 -41.31 -17.93
C GLU A 562 5.00 -41.66 -19.11
N ILE A 563 6.30 -41.80 -18.86
CA ILE A 563 7.33 -42.08 -19.87
C ILE A 563 8.15 -43.25 -19.36
N SER A 564 8.33 -44.26 -20.21
CA SER A 564 9.03 -45.50 -19.84
C SER A 564 10.54 -45.30 -19.94
N ASP A 565 11.01 -44.83 -21.10
CA ASP A 565 12.41 -44.52 -21.37
C ASP A 565 12.55 -43.09 -21.94
N ILE A 566 13.36 -42.26 -21.28
CA ILE A 566 13.61 -40.86 -21.67
C ILE A 566 14.45 -40.79 -22.98
N GLU A 567 15.21 -41.85 -23.29
CA GLU A 567 16.12 -41.93 -24.44
C GLU A 567 15.46 -42.44 -25.74
N ASP A 568 14.21 -42.95 -25.72
CA ASP A 568 13.51 -43.34 -26.96
C ASP A 568 12.85 -42.12 -27.62
N ASP A 569 13.50 -41.60 -28.67
CA ASP A 569 12.98 -40.57 -29.57
C ASP A 569 11.51 -40.81 -30.00
N LYS A 570 11.09 -42.06 -30.15
CA LYS A 570 9.71 -42.41 -30.56
C LYS A 570 8.71 -42.28 -29.43
N GLU A 571 9.07 -42.62 -28.20
CA GLU A 571 8.21 -42.41 -27.03
C GLU A 571 8.14 -40.93 -26.67
N ALA A 572 9.29 -40.23 -26.64
CA ALA A 572 9.35 -38.79 -26.44
C ALA A 572 8.47 -38.03 -27.46
N SER A 573 8.48 -38.43 -28.73
CA SER A 573 7.65 -37.83 -29.79
C SER A 573 6.13 -37.94 -29.55
N LYS A 574 5.66 -38.89 -28.73
CA LYS A 574 4.22 -39.00 -28.39
C LYS A 574 3.75 -37.84 -27.53
N LEU A 575 4.59 -37.33 -26.62
CA LEU A 575 4.26 -36.22 -25.72
C LEU A 575 3.72 -35.00 -26.48
N PHE A 576 4.30 -34.71 -27.64
CA PHE A 576 3.96 -33.58 -28.52
C PHE A 576 2.95 -33.94 -29.63
N SER A 577 2.44 -35.18 -29.66
CA SER A 577 1.49 -35.62 -30.70
C SER A 577 0.09 -35.03 -30.53
N VAL A 578 -0.27 -34.59 -29.32
CA VAL A 578 -1.53 -33.87 -29.04
C VAL A 578 -1.22 -32.40 -28.73
N PRO A 579 -1.53 -31.45 -29.65
CA PRO A 579 -1.11 -30.04 -29.49
C PRO A 579 -1.72 -29.30 -28.30
N ASP A 580 -2.94 -29.69 -27.88
CA ASP A 580 -3.65 -29.15 -26.71
C ASP A 580 -4.16 -30.29 -25.83
N PHE A 581 -3.25 -30.90 -25.08
CA PHE A 581 -3.59 -32.02 -24.19
C PHE A 581 -4.59 -31.64 -23.10
N VAL A 582 -4.55 -30.39 -22.62
CA VAL A 582 -5.45 -29.88 -21.58
C VAL A 582 -6.88 -29.77 -22.13
N GLY A 583 -7.02 -29.19 -23.33
CA GLY A 583 -8.30 -29.03 -24.00
C GLY A 583 -8.94 -30.36 -24.40
N ASP A 584 -8.14 -31.30 -24.94
CA ASP A 584 -8.64 -32.61 -25.32
C ASP A 584 -9.04 -33.45 -24.09
N ALA A 585 -8.21 -33.46 -23.04
CA ALA A 585 -8.52 -34.15 -21.79
C ALA A 585 -9.78 -33.59 -21.12
N ALA A 586 -9.87 -32.27 -20.94
CA ALA A 586 -11.06 -31.62 -20.38
C ALA A 586 -12.32 -31.95 -21.20
N LYS A 587 -12.25 -31.88 -22.54
CA LYS A 587 -13.36 -32.20 -23.44
C LYS A 587 -13.79 -33.67 -23.36
N ALA A 588 -12.83 -34.60 -23.30
CA ALA A 588 -13.10 -36.03 -23.18
C ALA A 588 -13.79 -36.37 -21.84
N ILE A 589 -13.29 -35.82 -20.74
CA ILE A 589 -13.87 -35.99 -19.40
C ILE A 589 -15.27 -35.35 -19.32
N ALA A 590 -15.41 -34.10 -19.77
CA ALA A 590 -16.69 -33.39 -19.82
C ALA A 590 -17.74 -34.12 -20.65
N SER A 591 -17.33 -34.87 -21.69
CA SER A 591 -18.23 -35.73 -22.45
C SER A 591 -18.67 -36.98 -21.66
N ARG A 592 -17.75 -37.62 -20.93
CA ARG A 592 -18.06 -38.80 -20.09
C ARG A 592 -18.97 -38.46 -18.91
N VAL A 593 -18.66 -37.38 -18.19
CA VAL A 593 -19.46 -36.93 -17.04
C VAL A 593 -20.87 -36.52 -17.50
N ARG A 594 -21.02 -35.75 -18.59
CA ARG A 594 -22.34 -35.41 -19.14
C ARG A 594 -23.14 -36.65 -19.54
N GLY A 595 -22.51 -37.63 -20.18
CA GLY A 595 -23.18 -38.87 -20.57
C GLY A 595 -23.69 -39.69 -19.39
N ALA A 596 -22.91 -39.76 -18.30
CA ALA A 596 -23.31 -40.49 -17.10
C ALA A 596 -24.41 -39.77 -16.30
N VAL A 597 -24.27 -38.46 -16.08
CA VAL A 597 -25.21 -37.73 -15.18
C VAL A 597 -26.58 -37.51 -15.83
N ALA A 598 -26.66 -37.46 -17.16
CA ALA A 598 -27.94 -37.44 -17.88
C ALA A 598 -28.81 -38.69 -17.64
N GLY A 599 -28.22 -39.81 -17.18
CA GLY A 599 -28.94 -41.02 -16.79
C GLY A 599 -29.30 -41.11 -15.30
N THR A 600 -28.90 -40.14 -14.48
CA THR A 600 -29.11 -40.15 -13.01
C THR A 600 -30.04 -39.04 -12.55
N GLN A 601 -30.81 -39.30 -11.49
CA GLN A 601 -31.66 -38.29 -10.86
C GLN A 601 -30.86 -37.27 -10.05
N PHE A 602 -31.42 -36.09 -9.83
CA PHE A 602 -30.73 -35.00 -9.13
C PHE A 602 -30.35 -35.35 -7.68
N ASP A 603 -31.26 -35.96 -6.91
CA ASP A 603 -31.02 -36.29 -5.50
C ASP A 603 -29.95 -37.40 -5.33
N ASP A 604 -29.99 -38.43 -6.18
CA ASP A 604 -28.97 -39.48 -6.24
C ASP A 604 -27.61 -38.89 -6.64
N PHE A 605 -27.58 -38.05 -7.68
CA PHE A 605 -26.36 -37.35 -8.07
C PHE A 605 -25.83 -36.42 -6.96
N HIS A 606 -26.69 -35.69 -6.25
CA HIS A 606 -26.27 -34.82 -5.16
C HIS A 606 -25.62 -35.60 -4.00
N LYS A 607 -26.14 -36.80 -3.68
CA LYS A 607 -25.59 -37.68 -2.63
C LYS A 607 -24.32 -38.43 -3.08
N ASN A 608 -24.30 -38.92 -4.32
CA ASN A 608 -23.30 -39.87 -4.83
C ASN A 608 -22.36 -39.28 -5.91
N SER A 609 -22.35 -37.95 -6.08
CA SER A 609 -21.59 -37.20 -7.10
C SER A 609 -20.14 -37.68 -7.28
N ALA A 610 -19.40 -37.85 -6.18
CA ALA A 610 -18.01 -38.33 -6.18
C ALA A 610 -17.86 -39.72 -6.78
N GLN A 611 -18.77 -40.66 -6.47
CA GLN A 611 -18.72 -42.02 -7.00
C GLN A 611 -19.15 -42.05 -8.47
N ILE A 612 -20.21 -41.32 -8.84
CA ILE A 612 -20.73 -41.27 -10.22
C ILE A 612 -19.70 -40.67 -11.17
N ILE A 613 -19.09 -39.53 -10.82
CA ILE A 613 -18.07 -38.86 -11.63
C ILE A 613 -16.84 -39.77 -11.79
N ARG A 614 -16.28 -40.31 -10.70
CA ARG A 614 -15.11 -41.19 -10.79
C ARG A 614 -15.39 -42.46 -11.62
N THR A 615 -16.54 -43.09 -11.42
CA THR A 615 -16.94 -44.28 -12.21
C THR A 615 -17.09 -43.95 -13.70
N SER A 616 -17.65 -42.79 -14.04
CA SER A 616 -17.85 -42.38 -15.44
C SER A 616 -16.54 -42.11 -16.21
N VAL A 617 -15.49 -41.66 -15.52
CA VAL A 617 -14.22 -41.29 -16.17
C VAL A 617 -13.23 -42.44 -16.17
N PHE A 618 -12.94 -43.02 -15.00
CA PHE A 618 -11.97 -44.11 -14.84
C PHE A 618 -12.51 -45.45 -15.35
N GLY A 619 -13.83 -45.64 -15.31
CA GLY A 619 -14.47 -46.92 -15.61
C GLY A 619 -14.32 -47.95 -14.49
N LEU A 620 -14.96 -49.09 -14.70
CA LEU A 620 -14.89 -50.24 -13.81
C LEU A 620 -13.86 -51.25 -14.35
N ASP A 621 -13.14 -51.87 -13.42
CA ASP A 621 -12.25 -53.00 -13.68
C ASP A 621 -13.04 -54.32 -13.73
N ALA A 622 -12.38 -55.41 -14.15
CA ALA A 622 -12.98 -56.75 -14.25
C ALA A 622 -13.63 -57.23 -12.94
N ASN A 623 -13.17 -56.73 -11.79
CA ASN A 623 -13.71 -57.02 -10.46
C ASN A 623 -14.79 -56.01 -9.97
N GLN A 624 -15.39 -55.22 -10.88
CA GLN A 624 -16.34 -54.12 -10.58
C GLN A 624 -15.83 -53.04 -9.61
N LYS A 625 -14.51 -52.91 -9.42
CA LYS A 625 -13.90 -51.77 -8.70
C LYS A 625 -13.59 -50.63 -9.65
N ILE A 626 -13.65 -49.39 -9.17
CA ILE A 626 -13.26 -48.20 -9.96
C ILE A 626 -11.74 -48.24 -10.19
N ARG A 627 -11.28 -47.98 -11.42
CA ARG A 627 -9.85 -47.91 -11.73
C ARG A 627 -9.19 -46.68 -11.08
N GLU A 628 -7.90 -46.78 -10.79
CA GLU A 628 -7.16 -45.73 -10.08
C GLU A 628 -6.71 -44.59 -11.00
N ASN A 629 -6.39 -44.88 -12.27
CA ASN A 629 -5.94 -43.90 -13.25
C ASN A 629 -6.68 -44.01 -14.59
N PHE A 630 -6.62 -42.94 -15.38
CA PHE A 630 -7.14 -42.89 -16.75
C PHE A 630 -6.05 -42.37 -17.71
N THR A 631 -5.62 -43.23 -18.63
CA THR A 631 -4.47 -43.01 -19.52
C THR A 631 -4.93 -42.66 -20.94
N PHE A 632 -4.41 -41.59 -21.52
CA PHE A 632 -4.56 -41.25 -22.94
C PHE A 632 -3.41 -41.87 -23.76
N PRO A 633 -3.65 -42.89 -24.60
CA PRO A 633 -2.58 -43.64 -25.27
C PRO A 633 -1.92 -42.86 -26.43
N GLN A 634 -2.41 -41.68 -26.79
CA GLN A 634 -1.88 -40.87 -27.89
C GLN A 634 -0.65 -40.05 -27.48
N ASN A 635 -0.58 -39.64 -26.21
CA ASN A 635 0.46 -38.78 -25.66
C ASN A 635 0.97 -39.21 -24.28
N ASN A 636 0.54 -40.39 -23.77
CA ASN A 636 0.81 -40.89 -22.44
C ASN A 636 0.40 -39.95 -21.28
N LEU A 637 -0.63 -39.10 -21.47
CA LEU A 637 -1.20 -38.31 -20.37
C LEU A 637 -1.98 -39.23 -19.42
N VAL A 638 -1.67 -39.17 -18.13
CA VAL A 638 -2.30 -39.97 -17.07
C VAL A 638 -3.02 -39.05 -16.10
N ILE A 639 -4.34 -39.23 -15.97
CA ILE A 639 -5.16 -38.61 -14.93
C ILE A 639 -5.17 -39.54 -13.72
N THR A 640 -4.82 -39.01 -12.55
CA THR A 640 -4.68 -39.77 -11.29
C THR A 640 -5.85 -39.57 -10.34
N SER A 641 -6.42 -38.37 -10.27
CA SER A 641 -7.67 -38.13 -9.53
C SER A 641 -8.50 -37.01 -10.15
N ILE A 642 -9.77 -36.97 -9.75
CA ILE A 642 -10.73 -35.95 -10.16
C ILE A 642 -11.41 -35.45 -8.90
N ASP A 643 -11.10 -34.21 -8.55
CA ASP A 643 -11.52 -33.60 -7.30
C ASP A 643 -12.65 -32.61 -7.61
N ILE A 644 -13.82 -32.82 -7.01
CA ILE A 644 -15.00 -31.98 -7.21
C ILE A 644 -14.89 -30.78 -6.27
N GLN A 645 -14.66 -29.59 -6.83
CA GLN A 645 -14.50 -28.35 -6.06
C GLN A 645 -15.84 -27.71 -5.70
N SER A 646 -16.81 -27.72 -6.64
CA SER A 646 -18.16 -27.23 -6.40
C SER A 646 -19.19 -27.91 -7.30
N VAL A 647 -20.43 -27.98 -6.80
CA VAL A 647 -21.63 -28.44 -7.52
C VAL A 647 -22.72 -27.42 -7.26
N GLU A 648 -23.01 -26.56 -8.23
CA GLU A 648 -24.03 -25.51 -8.09
C GLU A 648 -25.18 -25.67 -9.08
N PRO A 649 -26.45 -25.56 -8.66
CA PRO A 649 -27.55 -25.35 -9.59
C PRO A 649 -27.37 -24.05 -10.36
N VAL A 650 -27.46 -24.14 -11.70
CA VAL A 650 -27.41 -22.99 -12.61
C VAL A 650 -28.69 -22.15 -12.46
N ASP A 651 -29.84 -22.80 -12.28
CA ASP A 651 -31.12 -22.13 -12.12
C ASP A 651 -31.33 -21.63 -10.68
N GLN A 652 -31.45 -20.31 -10.53
CA GLN A 652 -31.67 -19.66 -9.23
C GLN A 652 -32.91 -20.22 -8.50
N ARG A 653 -33.99 -20.55 -9.22
CA ARG A 653 -35.21 -21.13 -8.62
C ARG A 653 -34.94 -22.46 -7.92
N THR A 654 -34.05 -23.28 -8.49
CA THR A 654 -33.65 -24.58 -7.91
C THR A 654 -32.79 -24.38 -6.67
N ARG A 655 -31.90 -23.37 -6.69
CA ARG A 655 -31.12 -22.92 -5.53
C ARG A 655 -32.01 -22.44 -4.38
N ASP A 656 -32.99 -21.60 -4.66
CA ASP A 656 -33.96 -21.09 -3.67
C ASP A 656 -34.83 -22.22 -3.09
N ALA A 657 -35.20 -23.22 -3.90
CA ALA A 657 -35.94 -24.40 -3.46
C ALA A 657 -35.11 -25.29 -2.51
N LEU A 658 -33.82 -25.51 -2.83
CA LEU A 658 -32.89 -26.24 -1.96
C LEU A 658 -32.67 -25.50 -0.64
N GLN A 659 -32.53 -24.17 -0.66
CA GLN A 659 -32.38 -23.37 0.56
C GLN A 659 -33.61 -23.50 1.49
N LYS A 660 -34.82 -23.50 0.93
CA LYS A 660 -36.06 -23.78 1.69
C LYS A 660 -36.08 -25.19 2.26
N SER A 661 -35.62 -26.19 1.51
CA SER A 661 -35.51 -27.57 1.99
C SER A 661 -34.55 -27.69 3.18
N VAL A 662 -33.40 -27.02 3.13
CA VAL A 662 -32.44 -26.97 4.26
C VAL A 662 -33.03 -26.23 5.46
N GLN A 663 -33.74 -25.12 5.27
CA GLN A 663 -34.42 -24.41 6.34
C GLN A 663 -35.44 -25.30 7.06
N LEU A 664 -36.29 -26.01 6.29
CA LEU A 664 -37.25 -26.97 6.85
C LEU A 664 -36.57 -28.13 7.57
N ALA A 665 -35.43 -28.63 7.08
CA ALA A 665 -34.66 -29.67 7.75
C ALA A 665 -34.13 -29.19 9.11
N ILE A 666 -33.59 -27.95 9.19
CA ILE A 666 -33.14 -27.35 10.45
C ILE A 666 -34.34 -27.19 11.40
N GLU A 667 -35.46 -26.64 10.93
CA GLU A 667 -36.69 -26.47 11.73
C GLU A 667 -37.19 -27.82 12.29
N ILE A 668 -37.20 -28.88 11.49
CA ILE A 668 -37.54 -30.24 11.95
C ILE A 668 -36.57 -30.72 13.03
N THR A 669 -35.26 -30.51 12.88
CA THR A 669 -34.29 -30.89 13.92
C THR A 669 -34.43 -30.08 15.20
N THR A 670 -34.71 -28.77 15.11
CA THR A 670 -34.97 -27.90 16.28
C THR A 670 -36.24 -28.33 17.00
N ASN A 671 -37.35 -28.51 16.27
CA ASN A 671 -38.62 -28.97 16.83
C ASN A 671 -38.49 -30.37 17.47
N SER A 672 -37.68 -31.26 16.88
CA SER A 672 -37.38 -32.58 17.44
C SER A 672 -36.57 -32.49 18.74
N GLN A 673 -35.55 -31.62 18.80
CA GLN A 673 -34.79 -31.37 20.02
C GLN A 673 -35.62 -30.70 21.12
N GLU A 674 -36.46 -29.72 20.77
CA GLU A 674 -37.39 -29.07 21.71
C GLU A 674 -38.39 -30.10 22.28
N ALA A 675 -39.00 -30.92 21.43
CA ALA A 675 -39.89 -31.99 21.86
C ALA A 675 -39.17 -32.99 22.78
N ALA A 676 -37.95 -33.42 22.44
CA ALA A 676 -37.16 -34.32 23.27
C ALA A 676 -36.81 -33.71 24.64
N ALA A 677 -36.38 -32.44 24.67
CA ALA A 677 -36.08 -31.72 25.92
C ALA A 677 -37.35 -31.55 26.78
N LYS A 678 -38.50 -31.24 26.17
CA LYS A 678 -39.80 -31.14 26.84
C LYS A 678 -40.26 -32.48 27.42
N HIS A 679 -40.14 -33.57 26.66
CA HIS A 679 -40.43 -34.92 27.16
C HIS A 679 -39.52 -35.31 28.32
N GLU A 680 -38.24 -34.97 28.27
CA GLU A 680 -37.31 -35.26 29.36
C GLU A 680 -37.57 -34.40 30.61
N ALA A 681 -37.97 -33.13 30.44
CA ALA A 681 -38.43 -32.28 31.54
C ALA A 681 -39.68 -32.85 32.20
N SER A 682 -40.70 -33.24 31.43
CA SER A 682 -41.90 -33.90 31.97
C SER A 682 -41.60 -35.25 32.63
N ARG A 683 -40.62 -36.02 32.15
CA ARG A 683 -40.17 -37.26 32.81
C ARG A 683 -39.58 -36.96 34.19
N ARG A 684 -38.67 -35.98 34.29
CA ARG A 684 -38.07 -35.55 35.57
C ARG A 684 -39.14 -35.01 36.54
N GLU A 685 -40.10 -34.24 36.04
CA GLU A 685 -41.20 -33.71 36.85
C GLU A 685 -42.08 -34.85 37.43
N GLN A 686 -42.40 -35.85 36.61
CA GLN A 686 -43.19 -37.00 37.05
C GLN A 686 -42.41 -37.90 38.03
N GLU A 687 -41.11 -38.08 37.82
CA GLU A 687 -40.22 -38.78 38.76
C GLU A 687 -40.13 -38.06 40.11
N ALA A 688 -39.97 -36.73 40.11
CA ALA A 688 -39.98 -35.91 41.32
C ALA A 688 -41.33 -35.98 42.08
N LYS A 689 -42.46 -35.91 41.36
CA LYS A 689 -43.80 -36.10 41.96
C LYS A 689 -43.97 -37.49 42.57
N GLY A 690 -43.52 -38.53 41.87
CA GLY A 690 -43.57 -39.92 42.37
C GLY A 690 -42.68 -40.13 43.61
N LEU A 691 -41.50 -39.51 43.66
CA LEU A 691 -40.63 -39.53 44.83
C LEU A 691 -41.25 -38.80 46.03
N LEU A 692 -41.87 -37.64 45.81
CA LEU A 692 -42.51 -36.84 46.85
C LEU A 692 -43.74 -37.55 47.44
N GLU A 693 -44.61 -38.12 46.61
CA GLU A 693 -45.72 -38.95 47.12
C GLU A 693 -45.22 -40.21 47.84
N ARG A 694 -44.12 -40.84 47.40
CA ARG A 694 -43.52 -41.96 48.15
C ARG A 694 -42.90 -41.53 49.48
N GLN A 695 -42.36 -40.32 49.59
CA GLN A 695 -41.90 -39.75 50.87
C GLN A 695 -43.09 -39.50 51.78
N ARG A 696 -44.12 -38.80 51.29
CA ARG A 696 -45.36 -38.57 52.03
C ARG A 696 -45.99 -39.85 52.57
N ILE A 697 -46.12 -40.90 51.75
CA ILE A 697 -46.68 -42.20 52.18
C ILE A 697 -45.81 -42.86 53.27
N LYS A 698 -44.48 -42.64 53.26
CA LYS A 698 -43.61 -43.11 54.35
C LYS A 698 -43.82 -42.31 55.63
N ASP A 699 -43.86 -40.99 55.53
CA ASP A 699 -44.07 -40.10 56.68
C ASP A 699 -45.44 -40.39 57.33
N ASP A 700 -46.49 -40.57 56.51
CA ASP A 700 -47.83 -40.99 56.95
C ASP A 700 -47.83 -42.40 57.57
N ALA A 701 -47.03 -43.35 57.04
CA ALA A 701 -46.91 -44.70 57.60
C ALA A 701 -46.15 -44.73 58.94
N GLU A 702 -45.07 -43.97 59.07
CA GLU A 702 -44.33 -43.79 60.33
C GLU A 702 -45.22 -43.11 61.38
N ALA A 703 -46.01 -42.12 60.99
CA ALA A 703 -47.01 -41.50 61.85
C ALA A 703 -48.09 -42.50 62.32
N GLU A 704 -48.59 -43.38 61.43
CA GLU A 704 -49.56 -44.42 61.79
C GLU A 704 -48.95 -45.56 62.64
N GLU A 705 -47.67 -45.89 62.51
CA GLU A 705 -46.99 -46.80 63.45
C GLU A 705 -46.94 -46.22 64.87
N VAL A 706 -46.57 -44.94 65.02
CA VAL A 706 -46.59 -44.23 66.31
C VAL A 706 -48.03 -44.10 66.84
N ARG A 707 -49.00 -43.82 65.95
CA ARG A 707 -50.43 -43.75 66.32
C ARG A 707 -50.96 -45.10 66.83
N LYS A 708 -50.55 -46.21 66.22
CA LYS A 708 -50.87 -47.57 66.68
C LYS A 708 -50.30 -47.83 68.08
N GLN A 709 -49.07 -47.40 68.37
CA GLN A 709 -48.49 -47.51 69.72
C GLN A 709 -49.29 -46.69 70.74
N LEU A 710 -49.69 -45.45 70.39
CA LEU A 710 -50.54 -44.62 71.24
C LEU A 710 -51.92 -45.27 71.49
N LEU A 711 -52.54 -45.83 70.44
CA LEU A 711 -53.81 -46.54 70.56
C LEU A 711 -53.71 -47.81 71.40
N LEU A 712 -52.60 -48.56 71.33
CA LEU A 712 -52.33 -49.69 72.22
C LEU A 712 -52.21 -49.23 73.67
N LEU A 713 -51.45 -48.18 73.97
CA LEU A 713 -51.32 -47.61 75.31
C LEU A 713 -52.66 -47.06 75.84
N GLN A 714 -53.51 -46.47 74.99
CA GLN A 714 -54.88 -46.08 75.34
C GLN A 714 -55.79 -47.29 75.59
N ALA A 715 -55.66 -48.36 74.81
CA ALA A 715 -56.41 -49.61 75.01
C ALA A 715 -55.99 -50.32 76.31
N GLU A 716 -54.69 -50.33 76.64
CA GLU A 716 -54.18 -50.84 77.92
C GLU A 716 -54.66 -49.98 79.09
N SER A 717 -54.60 -48.65 78.96
CA SER A 717 -55.08 -47.71 79.98
C SER A 717 -56.58 -47.87 80.24
N SER A 718 -57.39 -47.95 79.18
CA SER A 718 -58.84 -48.17 79.32
C SER A 718 -59.19 -49.58 79.80
N ALA A 719 -58.40 -50.61 79.47
CA ALA A 719 -58.55 -51.94 80.04
C ALA A 719 -58.24 -51.93 81.56
N VAL A 720 -57.21 -51.21 82.00
CA VAL A 720 -56.90 -51.02 83.43
C VAL A 720 -58.01 -50.21 84.13
N GLU A 721 -58.56 -49.18 83.49
CA GLU A 721 -59.68 -48.39 84.02
C GLU A 721 -60.95 -49.25 84.19
N VAL A 722 -61.37 -49.96 83.15
CA VAL A 722 -62.57 -50.83 83.18
C VAL A 722 -62.41 -51.99 84.16
N THR A 723 -61.24 -52.64 84.20
CA THR A 723 -60.98 -53.71 85.18
C THR A 723 -60.86 -53.18 86.60
N GLY A 724 -60.30 -51.99 86.79
CA GLY A 724 -60.26 -51.28 88.07
C GLY A 724 -61.66 -50.94 88.59
N GLN A 725 -62.50 -50.35 87.74
CA GLN A 725 -63.89 -50.01 88.06
C GLN A 725 -64.71 -51.26 88.37
N ALA A 726 -64.66 -52.29 87.51
CA ALA A 726 -65.39 -53.54 87.72
C ALA A 726 -64.94 -54.28 88.98
N LYS A 727 -63.63 -54.28 89.29
CA LYS A 727 -63.08 -54.89 90.51
C LYS A 727 -63.50 -54.12 91.76
N ALA A 728 -63.43 -52.80 91.75
CA ALA A 728 -63.86 -51.95 92.86
C ALA A 728 -65.37 -52.11 93.13
N GLU A 729 -66.19 -52.14 92.09
CA GLU A 729 -67.63 -52.35 92.20
C GLU A 729 -67.95 -53.77 92.71
N ALA A 730 -67.28 -54.80 92.19
CA ALA A 730 -67.46 -56.18 92.66
C ALA A 730 -67.03 -56.36 94.12
N GLN A 731 -65.93 -55.74 94.55
CA GLN A 731 -65.50 -55.75 95.95
C GLN A 731 -66.51 -55.03 96.86
N SER A 732 -66.97 -53.84 96.45
CA SER A 732 -68.00 -53.08 97.17
C SER A 732 -69.32 -53.86 97.33
N ARG A 733 -69.82 -54.49 96.25
CA ARG A 733 -71.01 -55.35 96.31
C ARG A 733 -70.79 -56.58 97.21
N ALA A 734 -69.63 -57.23 97.14
CA ALA A 734 -69.31 -58.39 97.97
C ALA A 734 -69.23 -58.03 99.46
N GLU A 735 -68.63 -56.89 99.80
CA GLU A 735 -68.53 -56.43 101.19
C GLU A 735 -69.88 -55.95 101.73
N SER A 736 -70.70 -55.28 100.91
CA SER A 736 -72.10 -54.96 101.24
C SER A 736 -72.92 -56.22 101.54
N ALA A 737 -72.84 -57.25 100.68
CA ALA A 737 -73.53 -58.52 100.90
C ALA A 737 -73.01 -59.28 102.13
N LEU A 738 -71.72 -59.13 102.47
CA LEU A 738 -71.13 -59.72 103.68
C LEU A 738 -71.64 -59.02 104.96
N ILE A 739 -71.81 -57.70 104.93
CA ILE A 739 -72.43 -56.93 106.01
C ILE A 739 -73.91 -57.33 106.17
N GLU A 740 -74.68 -57.41 105.08
CA GLU A 740 -76.08 -57.85 105.09
C GLU A 740 -76.23 -59.31 105.58
N GLY A 741 -75.33 -60.20 105.17
CA GLY A 741 -75.24 -61.57 105.67
C GLY A 741 -74.97 -61.64 107.19
N ARG A 742 -74.05 -60.83 107.71
CA ARG A 742 -73.81 -60.73 109.16
C ARG A 742 -75.01 -60.16 109.91
N ALA A 743 -75.61 -59.09 109.39
CA ALA A 743 -76.76 -58.43 109.99
C ALA A 743 -78.00 -59.34 110.04
N SER A 744 -78.24 -60.14 108.99
CA SER A 744 -79.34 -61.11 108.96
C SER A 744 -79.15 -62.27 109.94
N VAL A 745 -77.91 -62.75 110.16
CA VAL A 745 -77.60 -63.75 111.20
C VAL A 745 -77.81 -63.18 112.61
N GLU A 746 -77.36 -61.95 112.89
CA GLU A 746 -77.65 -61.23 114.14
C GLU A 746 -79.16 -61.06 114.35
N GLN A 747 -79.89 -60.61 113.32
CA GLN A 747 -81.34 -60.43 113.37
C GLN A 747 -82.08 -61.76 113.59
N ALA A 748 -81.64 -62.85 112.96
CA ALA A 748 -82.20 -64.18 113.17
C ALA A 748 -81.96 -64.67 114.60
N ARG A 749 -80.78 -64.42 115.17
CA ARG A 749 -80.46 -64.74 116.56
C ARG A 749 -81.33 -63.97 117.54
N LEU A 750 -81.46 -62.65 117.37
CA LEU A 750 -82.33 -61.80 118.19
C LEU A 750 -83.81 -62.20 118.07
N ARG A 751 -84.29 -62.59 116.88
CA ARG A 751 -85.64 -63.15 116.70
C ARG A 751 -85.82 -64.50 117.41
N ALA A 752 -84.81 -65.38 117.37
CA ALA A 752 -84.86 -66.66 118.06
C ALA A 752 -84.89 -66.48 119.59
N ASP A 753 -84.10 -65.55 120.13
CA ASP A 753 -84.15 -65.21 121.56
C ASP A 753 -85.48 -64.55 121.96
N ALA A 754 -86.05 -63.66 121.13
CA ALA A 754 -87.38 -63.09 121.37
C ALA A 754 -88.48 -64.17 121.37
N ALA A 755 -88.50 -65.05 120.38
CA ALA A 755 -89.45 -66.17 120.30
C ALA A 755 -89.29 -67.17 121.46
N ARG A 756 -88.04 -67.37 121.94
CA ARG A 756 -87.78 -68.19 123.13
C ARG A 756 -88.36 -67.56 124.40
N ILE A 757 -88.19 -66.26 124.60
CA ILE A 757 -88.78 -65.53 125.75
C ILE A 757 -90.32 -65.57 125.70
N GLU A 758 -90.91 -65.38 124.52
CA GLU A 758 -92.36 -65.45 124.32
C GLU A 758 -92.89 -66.87 124.62
N ALA A 759 -92.20 -67.91 124.15
CA ALA A 759 -92.54 -69.30 124.45
C ALA A 759 -92.36 -69.67 125.94
N GLU A 760 -91.29 -69.21 126.60
CA GLU A 760 -91.08 -69.42 128.05
C GLU A 760 -92.20 -68.74 128.87
N ALA A 761 -92.63 -67.54 128.49
CA ALA A 761 -93.75 -66.84 129.13
C ALA A 761 -95.10 -67.56 128.92
N GLU A 762 -95.36 -68.05 127.71
CA GLU A 762 -96.58 -68.81 127.40
C GLU A 762 -96.61 -70.18 128.12
N ILE A 763 -95.47 -70.88 128.22
CA ILE A 763 -95.34 -72.11 129.01
C ILE A 763 -95.62 -71.83 130.49
N SER A 764 -95.07 -70.75 131.06
CA SER A 764 -95.35 -70.35 132.44
C SER A 764 -96.83 -70.07 132.69
N ARG A 765 -97.49 -69.35 131.76
CA ARG A 765 -98.94 -69.11 131.79
C ARG A 765 -99.76 -70.41 131.75
N LEU A 766 -99.36 -71.36 130.89
CA LEU A 766 -100.01 -72.66 130.75
C LEU A 766 -99.78 -73.57 131.97
N GLN A 767 -98.60 -73.49 132.61
CA GLN A 767 -98.31 -74.22 133.85
C GLN A 767 -99.22 -73.73 134.99
N LEU A 768 -99.30 -72.42 135.21
CA LEU A 768 -100.19 -71.82 136.23
C LEU A 768 -101.67 -72.17 135.98
N ALA A 769 -102.12 -72.11 134.72
CA ALA A 769 -103.49 -72.49 134.35
C ALA A 769 -103.78 -73.98 134.63
N ARG A 770 -102.85 -74.88 134.26
CA ARG A 770 -102.99 -76.33 134.53
C ARG A 770 -102.89 -76.67 136.02
N GLU A 771 -102.06 -75.97 136.79
CA GLU A 771 -101.98 -76.18 138.23
C GLU A 771 -103.28 -75.79 138.94
N ALA A 772 -103.90 -74.68 138.52
CA ALA A 772 -105.25 -74.30 138.96
C ALA A 772 -106.31 -75.34 138.56
N GLU A 773 -106.27 -75.84 137.33
CA GLU A 773 -107.18 -76.90 136.84
C GLU A 773 -107.01 -78.22 137.61
N ILE A 774 -105.77 -78.64 137.89
CA ILE A 774 -105.46 -79.84 138.69
C ILE A 774 -105.95 -79.69 140.13
N ASN A 775 -105.80 -78.50 140.73
CA ASN A 775 -106.31 -78.24 142.08
C ASN A 775 -107.85 -78.27 142.11
N TYR A 776 -108.51 -77.64 141.14
CA TYR A 776 -109.97 -77.72 140.99
C TYR A 776 -110.46 -79.17 140.82
N LEU A 777 -109.78 -79.96 139.97
CA LEU A 777 -110.11 -81.38 139.79
C LEU A 777 -109.83 -82.21 141.05
N ARG A 778 -108.81 -81.90 141.85
CA ARG A 778 -108.61 -82.53 143.17
C ARG A 778 -109.77 -82.24 144.11
N GLU A 779 -110.12 -80.96 144.27
CA GLU A 779 -111.25 -80.54 145.12
C GLU A 779 -112.56 -81.18 144.66
N GLN A 780 -112.82 -81.23 143.35
CA GLN A 780 -114.01 -81.88 142.78
C GLN A 780 -114.03 -83.39 143.06
N ASN A 781 -112.90 -84.08 142.91
CA ASN A 781 -112.80 -85.51 143.20
C ASN A 781 -112.94 -85.81 144.71
N GLU A 782 -112.37 -84.97 145.57
CA GLU A 782 -112.52 -85.08 147.03
C GLU A 782 -113.98 -84.81 147.45
N LEU A 783 -114.66 -83.87 146.77
CA LEU A 783 -116.09 -83.61 146.94
C LEU A 783 -116.98 -84.75 146.41
N GLU A 784 -116.58 -85.45 145.35
CA GLU A 784 -117.22 -86.70 144.91
C GLU A 784 -117.01 -87.85 145.91
N ILE A 785 -115.80 -88.01 146.44
CA ILE A 785 -115.45 -89.05 147.42
C ILE A 785 -116.25 -88.82 148.71
N THR A 786 -116.28 -87.60 149.23
CA THR A 786 -117.09 -87.25 150.41
C THR A 786 -118.58 -87.44 150.15
N LYS A 787 -119.12 -86.98 149.02
CA LYS A 787 -120.52 -87.24 148.63
C LYS A 787 -120.85 -88.74 148.56
N LYS A 788 -119.98 -89.57 147.96
CA LYS A 788 -120.16 -91.03 147.91
C LYS A 788 -120.05 -91.67 149.30
N ALA A 789 -119.12 -91.21 150.12
CA ALA A 789 -118.96 -91.68 151.50
C ALA A 789 -120.21 -91.33 152.35
N GLU A 790 -120.73 -90.11 152.24
CA GLU A 790 -121.97 -89.69 152.92
C GLU A 790 -123.21 -90.44 152.39
N MET A 791 -123.36 -90.58 151.08
CA MET A 791 -124.46 -91.37 150.50
C MET A 791 -124.41 -92.83 150.95
N SER A 792 -123.24 -93.45 150.95
CA SER A 792 -123.04 -94.81 151.44
C SER A 792 -123.29 -94.91 152.95
N ARG A 793 -122.89 -93.89 153.73
CA ARG A 793 -123.20 -93.79 155.15
C ARG A 793 -124.70 -93.68 155.40
N ILE A 794 -125.41 -92.85 154.65
CA ILE A 794 -126.87 -92.71 154.68
C ILE A 794 -127.54 -94.03 154.27
N GLU A 795 -127.03 -94.78 153.30
CA GLU A 795 -127.53 -96.13 153.00
C GLU A 795 -127.28 -97.12 154.14
N THR A 796 -126.11 -97.11 154.77
CA THR A 796 -125.84 -97.97 155.95
C THR A 796 -126.70 -97.59 157.14
N ASP A 797 -126.93 -96.30 157.39
CA ASP A 797 -127.77 -95.80 158.47
C ASP A 797 -129.26 -96.04 158.17
N LYS A 798 -129.70 -95.92 156.91
CA LYS A 798 -131.05 -96.30 156.47
C LYS A 798 -131.28 -97.80 156.62
N PHE A 799 -130.31 -98.64 156.23
CA PHE A 799 -130.39 -100.09 156.41
C PHE A 799 -130.40 -100.45 157.89
N LYS A 800 -129.54 -99.82 158.69
CA LYS A 800 -129.52 -99.95 160.16
C LYS A 800 -130.85 -99.53 160.78
N LEU A 801 -131.43 -98.41 160.37
CA LEU A 801 -132.73 -97.93 160.83
C LEU A 801 -133.88 -98.82 160.34
N GLN A 802 -133.80 -99.42 159.15
CA GLN A 802 -134.74 -100.47 158.74
C GLN A 802 -134.63 -101.69 159.65
N VAL A 803 -133.42 -102.11 160.03
CA VAL A 803 -133.20 -103.19 161.00
C VAL A 803 -133.65 -102.80 162.42
N GLU A 804 -133.49 -101.55 162.85
CA GLU A 804 -133.89 -101.05 164.17
C GLU A 804 -135.40 -100.78 164.31
N SER A 805 -136.05 -100.25 163.25
CA SER A 805 -137.49 -100.00 163.20
C SER A 805 -138.32 -101.28 163.11
N ILE A 806 -137.74 -102.37 162.60
CA ILE A 806 -138.28 -103.72 162.81
C ILE A 806 -137.81 -104.24 164.18
N GLY A 807 -136.55 -104.04 164.54
CA GLY A 807 -135.92 -104.45 165.80
C GLY A 807 -135.43 -105.90 165.73
N ALA A 808 -134.17 -106.16 166.10
CA ALA A 808 -133.57 -107.51 165.98
C ALA A 808 -134.36 -108.59 166.75
N SER A 809 -134.84 -108.25 167.96
CA SER A 809 -135.72 -109.09 168.78
C SER A 809 -137.09 -109.39 168.14
N THR A 810 -137.52 -108.59 167.16
CA THR A 810 -138.80 -108.72 166.46
C THR A 810 -138.66 -109.38 165.09
N ILE A 811 -137.52 -109.18 164.40
CA ILE A 811 -137.15 -109.93 163.19
C ILE A 811 -137.05 -111.42 163.54
N GLN A 812 -136.40 -111.75 164.65
CA GLN A 812 -136.37 -113.12 165.18
C GLN A 812 -137.78 -113.66 165.50
N ALA A 813 -138.70 -112.79 165.95
CA ALA A 813 -140.09 -113.17 166.21
C ALA A 813 -140.90 -113.45 164.92
N ILE A 814 -140.65 -112.76 163.81
CA ILE A 814 -141.25 -113.07 162.50
C ILE A 814 -140.81 -114.46 162.01
N ALA A 815 -139.64 -114.96 162.43
CA ALA A 815 -139.13 -116.27 162.05
C ALA A 815 -139.67 -117.47 162.88
N THR A 816 -140.11 -117.27 164.14
CA THR A 816 -140.53 -118.40 165.03
C THR A 816 -141.79 -118.19 165.86
N SER A 817 -142.58 -117.12 165.66
CA SER A 817 -143.85 -116.93 166.39
C SER A 817 -145.00 -117.87 165.97
N GLY A 818 -144.80 -118.70 164.94
CA GLY A 818 -145.68 -119.84 164.62
C GLY A 818 -145.54 -121.04 165.58
N PRO A 819 -144.32 -121.60 165.76
CA PRO A 819 -144.07 -122.76 166.64
C PRO A 819 -144.39 -122.62 168.14
N ASP A 820 -143.72 -121.74 168.88
CA ASP A 820 -143.49 -121.96 170.33
C ASP A 820 -144.68 -121.56 171.23
N THR A 821 -145.42 -120.54 170.84
CA THR A 821 -146.69 -120.16 171.49
C THR A 821 -147.83 -121.17 171.24
N GLN A 822 -147.64 -122.21 170.40
CA GLN A 822 -148.51 -123.40 170.38
C GLN A 822 -148.23 -124.34 171.57
N VAL A 823 -147.00 -124.36 172.12
CA VAL A 823 -146.59 -125.26 173.21
C VAL A 823 -147.01 -124.73 174.58
N LYS A 824 -147.10 -123.41 174.79
CA LYS A 824 -147.69 -122.82 176.02
C LYS A 824 -149.20 -123.08 176.20
N LEU A 825 -149.82 -123.87 175.30
CA LEU A 825 -151.17 -124.42 175.39
C LEU A 825 -151.21 -125.84 176.02
N LEU A 826 -150.05 -126.51 176.14
CA LEU A 826 -149.88 -127.85 176.74
C LEU A 826 -149.58 -127.79 178.25
N GLN A 827 -149.39 -128.97 178.84
CA GLN A 827 -148.97 -129.23 180.22
C GLN A 827 -149.83 -128.61 181.31
N ALA A 828 -149.63 -127.34 181.70
CA ALA A 828 -149.52 -126.90 183.10
C ALA A 828 -150.81 -126.96 183.99
N LEU A 829 -151.83 -127.68 183.53
CA LEU A 829 -152.75 -128.52 184.32
C LEU A 829 -152.08 -129.74 185.01
N GLY A 830 -150.98 -130.27 184.49
CA GLY A 830 -150.26 -131.45 185.03
C GLY A 830 -150.90 -132.82 184.73
N LEU A 831 -152.21 -132.86 184.51
CA LEU A 831 -152.91 -133.91 183.74
C LEU A 831 -153.23 -133.30 182.36
N GLN A 832 -152.94 -133.89 181.20
CA GLN A 832 -152.30 -135.15 180.80
C GLN A 832 -151.20 -134.82 179.73
N SER A 833 -150.15 -135.62 179.46
CA SER A 833 -150.11 -137.06 179.11
C SER A 833 -150.91 -137.39 177.83
N MET A 834 -150.49 -138.42 177.08
CA MET A 834 -150.81 -138.63 175.66
C MET A 834 -150.42 -137.38 174.83
N LEU A 835 -149.13 -137.18 174.49
CA LEU A 835 -148.12 -138.16 174.09
C LEU A 835 -148.61 -139.04 172.92
N VAL A 836 -147.68 -139.66 172.19
CA VAL A 836 -147.94 -140.43 170.96
C VAL A 836 -148.40 -139.56 169.78
N THR A 837 -147.55 -138.62 169.31
CA THR A 837 -147.27 -138.25 167.89
C THR A 837 -146.28 -137.06 167.81
N ASP A 838 -145.69 -136.78 166.64
CA ASP A 838 -144.31 -136.25 166.55
C ASP A 838 -144.12 -134.79 166.06
N GLY A 839 -143.12 -134.15 166.66
CA GLY A 839 -142.32 -133.05 166.13
C GLY A 839 -142.56 -131.67 166.76
N HIS A 840 -143.84 -131.28 166.97
CA HIS A 840 -144.32 -130.07 166.28
C HIS A 840 -143.79 -130.18 164.86
N SER A 841 -144.58 -130.84 164.02
CA SER A 841 -144.04 -131.61 162.91
C SER A 841 -143.16 -130.87 161.90
N PRO A 842 -143.38 -129.59 161.55
CA PRO A 842 -143.75 -129.42 160.17
C PRO A 842 -142.59 -128.88 159.35
N ILE A 843 -142.15 -129.70 158.40
CA ILE A 843 -142.61 -129.55 157.01
C ILE A 843 -143.34 -128.19 156.77
N ASN A 844 -142.72 -127.21 156.12
CA ASN A 844 -143.43 -125.99 155.69
C ASN A 844 -142.91 -125.41 154.35
N LEU A 845 -143.80 -124.71 153.62
CA LEU A 845 -143.73 -124.42 152.17
C LEU A 845 -143.67 -122.91 151.82
N MET A 846 -143.57 -122.59 150.51
CA MET A 846 -143.37 -121.27 149.84
C MET A 846 -141.89 -120.81 149.76
N GLY A 847 -141.45 -119.93 148.84
CA GLY A 847 -142.06 -119.28 147.66
C GLY A 847 -141.29 -117.96 147.33
N PHE A 848 -140.80 -117.59 146.13
CA PHE A 848 -140.95 -117.95 144.70
C PHE A 848 -141.84 -116.99 143.86
N GLY A 849 -141.22 -116.07 143.10
CA GLY A 849 -141.90 -115.15 142.15
C GLY A 849 -141.05 -113.94 141.73
N GLN A 850 -141.20 -113.50 140.46
CA GLN A 850 -140.77 -112.23 139.80
C GLN A 850 -139.36 -111.62 140.10
N GLY A 851 -138.59 -111.15 139.12
CA GLY A 851 -138.93 -110.66 137.79
C GLY A 851 -138.43 -109.20 137.64
N LEU A 852 -138.28 -108.64 136.44
CA LEU A 852 -138.52 -109.24 135.12
C LEU A 852 -137.65 -108.51 134.09
N LEU A 853 -137.11 -109.28 133.13
CA LEU A 853 -136.41 -108.84 131.91
C LEU A 853 -135.06 -108.12 132.14
N GLY A 854 -134.03 -108.59 131.42
CA GLY A 854 -132.67 -108.04 131.45
C GLY A 854 -132.48 -106.78 130.59
N GLY A 855 -131.26 -106.30 130.35
CA GLY A 855 -129.97 -106.93 130.69
C GLY A 855 -128.75 -106.01 130.52
N LEU A 856 -127.57 -106.59 130.71
CA LEU A 856 -126.24 -105.94 130.75
C LEU A 856 -125.44 -106.21 129.46
N ASN A 857 -124.56 -105.28 129.02
CA ASN A 857 -123.25 -105.59 128.39
C ASN A 857 -122.38 -104.35 128.07
N ALA A 858 -121.11 -104.59 127.73
CA ALA A 858 -120.00 -103.62 127.63
C ALA A 858 -119.49 -103.33 126.19
N ASN A 859 -118.53 -102.38 126.06
CA ASN A 859 -117.37 -102.27 125.12
C ASN A 859 -116.99 -100.78 124.92
N THR A 860 -115.75 -100.24 124.95
CA THR A 860 -114.35 -100.57 124.53
C THR A 860 -113.95 -100.19 123.08
N ILE A 861 -113.09 -99.15 122.94
CA ILE A 861 -111.74 -99.08 122.27
C ILE A 861 -111.68 -99.37 120.72
N SER A 862 -110.92 -98.74 119.79
CA SER A 862 -109.61 -98.00 119.70
C SER A 862 -109.51 -97.20 118.35
N ASN A 863 -108.45 -96.47 117.94
CA ASN A 863 -107.45 -95.55 118.56
C ASN A 863 -106.28 -95.19 117.57
N ALA A 864 -106.30 -94.04 116.88
CA ALA A 864 -105.17 -93.42 116.11
C ALA A 864 -105.53 -91.95 115.73
N GLY A 865 -104.69 -90.91 115.76
CA GLY A 865 -103.22 -90.80 115.75
C GLY A 865 -102.75 -90.31 114.37
N GLY A 866 -102.20 -89.10 114.15
CA GLY A 866 -101.78 -88.04 115.08
C GLY A 866 -101.78 -86.62 114.48
N ALA A 867 -101.14 -85.69 115.18
CA ALA A 867 -101.36 -84.23 115.13
C ALA A 867 -100.77 -83.47 113.91
N PRO A 868 -101.24 -82.23 113.63
CA PRO A 868 -100.71 -81.37 112.57
C PRO A 868 -99.49 -80.55 113.02
N ASN A 869 -98.63 -80.20 112.05
CA ASN A 869 -98.16 -78.85 111.74
C ASN A 869 -97.49 -78.84 110.36
#